data_AF-A0A1E3SDE2-F1
#
_entry.id   AF-A0A1E3SDE2-F1
#
_cell.length_a   1.000
_cell.length_b   1.000
_cell.length_c   1.000
_cell.angle_alpha   90.00
_cell.angle_beta   90.00
_cell.angle_gamma   90.00
#
_symmetry.space_group_name_H-M   'P 1'
#
loop_
_entity.id
_entity.type
_entity.pdbx_description
1 polymer ?
#
loop_
_entity_poly.entity_id
_entity_poly.type
_entity_poly.pdbx_seq_one_letter_code
_entity_poly.pdbx_strand_id
1 'polypeptide(L)'
;MPRTKTSPPVLRWVVTGVGLLLIVYLAVLDLQPAILDALPPTLAWFGRPGSMPTLTIVVAVLLWASVLIFRSGSSHRVVGVSFTLIAALVPITAVLGLSSYWGCHDANHPAFFTPLMATASLVKGGTGDFSLGGRTCPNPTPVGLELARIAALSAIFTGLGGVVVGVFKSQVDRLRANWADSVTVIVGLDDDTQSMISAVARTLDRRATLVVITGFSDDRIARARRQGARVVLVDFTNPSTLVSLRLWRRLSRLYLMAPDPAVNLMWLDLISRRLAEVAHKQRLPLSVRMDDPWLAQAWRAQQFGGSDTRWAADVVGKYEVTAGRLLDSIIATGQTERVFVCGTSQLTLAMCADLTQRVLERDFYTPADAPALPALTLVERDAEDYLHDHEFYRQQAGFVSQGPAIDAVAEAPTIPTMLRLIGDTDPATSAVVFVDAHAGTTAARLAARFPEMPIHASDLNTSISDDSIQVVGRLQSYSLVLDTQEGQMRDTWERAARLIHERYVSTIDPDGPRSPAAMPWTELSEFYRGSNRRQVRNALWMVEQIAGHTWNTWGSPPAQLSGSEMAQLAPLEQLDRMGFDHDAALRMAQAEHEDWCRYYRRNGWRYGSPRDDSHKIHDKLVDWSVVESDPNLLNAAVRSLAGTLWSLRQLGFRSRPLWQSFTRVGTVTAEQRSVPWTWTSDSGHTMRAAPGDWAIQENGKVWSVRDDVFRQTYEPAGDGRWQRKGRVQARPAHPGETINTLEGPTTAAEGDWIVRGPGGEQWPVPGAEFARRYAEIR
;
A
#
# COMPACT_ATOMS: atom_id res chain seq x y z
N MET A 1 15.93 -8.82 -11.06
CA MET A 1 15.29 -9.74 -12.04
C MET A 1 16.37 -10.69 -12.58
N PRO A 2 16.19 -12.02 -12.63
CA PRO A 2 16.58 -12.73 -13.84
C PRO A 2 15.46 -12.50 -14.86
N ARG A 3 15.82 -11.95 -16.02
CA ARG A 3 14.93 -11.75 -17.16
C ARG A 3 14.10 -13.02 -17.37
N THR A 4 12.77 -12.97 -17.20
CA THR A 4 11.89 -13.92 -17.89
C THR A 4 12.18 -13.71 -19.36
N LYS A 5 12.93 -14.63 -19.97
CA LYS A 5 13.35 -14.57 -21.38
C LYS A 5 12.14 -14.10 -22.19
N THR A 6 12.18 -12.84 -22.63
CA THR A 6 11.41 -12.44 -23.80
C THR A 6 11.79 -13.47 -24.85
N SER A 7 10.80 -14.14 -25.46
CA SER A 7 11.10 -15.02 -26.59
C SER A 7 11.99 -14.21 -27.53
N PRO A 8 13.19 -14.71 -27.90
CA PRO A 8 14.11 -13.92 -28.69
C PRO A 8 13.36 -13.42 -29.93
N PRO A 9 13.51 -12.15 -30.33
CA PRO A 9 12.75 -11.58 -31.45
C PRO A 9 12.84 -12.47 -32.70
N VAL A 10 13.98 -13.14 -32.86
CA VAL A 10 14.25 -14.17 -33.86
C VAL A 10 13.23 -15.32 -33.83
N LEU A 11 12.94 -15.93 -32.67
CA LEU A 11 11.97 -17.04 -32.58
C LEU A 11 10.57 -16.61 -33.00
N ARG A 12 10.15 -15.39 -32.62
CA ARG A 12 8.86 -14.82 -33.05
C ARG A 12 8.81 -14.67 -34.58
N TRP A 13 9.83 -14.04 -35.16
CA TRP A 13 9.91 -13.84 -36.60
C TRP A 13 9.97 -15.16 -37.36
N VAL A 14 10.68 -16.16 -36.83
CA VAL A 14 10.77 -17.51 -37.40
C VAL A 14 9.39 -18.19 -37.37
N VAL A 15 8.70 -18.24 -36.23
CA VAL A 15 7.40 -18.93 -36.13
C VAL A 15 6.32 -18.23 -36.97
N THR A 16 6.28 -16.89 -36.97
CA THR A 16 5.37 -16.13 -37.83
C THR A 16 5.69 -16.31 -39.32
N GLY A 17 6.98 -16.32 -39.68
CA GLY A 17 7.44 -16.58 -41.05
C GLY A 17 7.08 -17.99 -41.52
N VAL A 18 7.27 -19.01 -40.67
CA VAL A 18 6.85 -20.39 -40.96
C VAL A 18 5.33 -20.47 -41.14
N GLY A 19 4.55 -19.81 -40.28
CA GLY A 19 3.09 -19.74 -40.44
C GLY A 19 2.65 -19.15 -41.78
N LEU A 20 3.26 -18.04 -42.20
CA LEU A 20 3.00 -17.42 -43.52
C LEU A 20 3.41 -18.33 -44.67
N LEU A 21 4.57 -18.98 -44.58
CA LEU A 21 5.02 -19.94 -45.60
C LEU A 21 4.06 -21.11 -45.73
N LEU A 22 3.51 -21.62 -44.63
CA LEU A 22 2.52 -22.69 -44.65
C LEU A 22 1.21 -22.26 -45.33
N ILE A 23 0.74 -21.03 -45.07
CA ILE A 23 -0.45 -20.48 -45.75
C ILE A 23 -0.21 -20.35 -47.24
N VAL A 24 0.94 -19.78 -47.64
CA VAL A 24 1.32 -19.65 -49.07
C VAL A 24 1.46 -21.02 -49.72
N TYR A 25 2.07 -21.98 -49.04
CA TYR A 25 2.22 -23.35 -49.53
C TYR A 25 0.87 -24.01 -49.80
N LEU A 26 -0.08 -23.93 -48.86
CA LEU A 26 -1.43 -24.47 -49.06
C LEU A 26 -2.16 -23.75 -50.20
N ALA A 27 -2.05 -22.42 -50.30
CA ALA A 27 -2.64 -21.67 -51.40
C ALA A 27 -2.07 -22.06 -52.78
N VAL A 28 -0.76 -22.33 -52.87
CA VAL A 28 -0.11 -22.82 -54.09
C VAL A 28 -0.57 -24.24 -54.44
N LEU A 29 -0.72 -25.12 -53.44
CA LEU A 29 -1.25 -26.47 -53.66
C LEU A 29 -2.71 -26.45 -54.15
N ASP A 30 -3.54 -25.55 -53.63
CA ASP A 30 -4.92 -25.38 -54.08
C ASP A 30 -4.99 -24.95 -55.56
N LEU A 31 -4.06 -24.08 -56.00
CA LEU A 31 -3.98 -23.60 -57.38
C LEU A 31 -3.34 -24.63 -58.34
N GLN A 32 -2.43 -25.46 -57.83
CA GLN A 32 -1.62 -26.40 -58.60
C GLN A 32 -1.47 -27.74 -57.86
N PRO A 33 -2.54 -28.56 -57.80
CA PRO A 33 -2.53 -29.81 -57.03
C PRO A 33 -1.51 -30.85 -57.53
N ALA A 34 -1.12 -30.77 -58.81
CA ALA A 34 -0.11 -31.63 -59.43
C ALA A 34 1.29 -31.54 -58.77
N ILE A 35 1.55 -30.50 -57.97
CA ILE A 35 2.79 -30.38 -57.18
C ILE A 35 2.93 -31.54 -56.19
N LEU A 36 1.81 -32.07 -55.66
CA LEU A 36 1.84 -33.21 -54.72
C LEU A 36 2.31 -34.51 -55.37
N ASP A 37 2.11 -34.66 -56.69
CA ASP A 37 2.52 -35.85 -57.44
C ASP A 37 4.02 -35.85 -57.75
N ALA A 38 4.64 -34.67 -57.74
CA ALA A 38 6.09 -34.51 -57.92
C ALA A 38 6.89 -34.65 -56.60
N LEU A 39 6.21 -34.73 -55.45
CA LEU A 39 6.86 -34.84 -54.14
C LEU A 39 7.18 -36.30 -53.76
N PRO A 40 8.26 -36.53 -52.99
CA PRO A 40 8.53 -37.84 -52.42
C PRO A 40 7.34 -38.37 -51.60
N PRO A 41 7.06 -39.69 -51.60
CA PRO A 41 5.92 -40.28 -50.87
C PRO A 41 5.90 -39.94 -49.37
N THR A 42 7.08 -39.70 -48.78
CA THR A 42 7.26 -39.32 -47.36
C THR A 42 6.84 -37.88 -47.04
N LEU A 43 6.72 -37.00 -48.05
CA LEU A 43 6.31 -35.59 -47.92
C LEU A 43 4.96 -35.31 -48.56
N ALA A 44 4.51 -36.15 -49.48
CA ALA A 44 3.26 -35.97 -50.22
C ALA A 44 2.00 -36.00 -49.32
N TRP A 45 2.09 -36.45 -48.07
CA TRP A 45 0.97 -36.41 -47.13
C TRP A 45 0.64 -34.99 -46.63
N PHE A 46 1.61 -34.07 -46.67
CA PHE A 46 1.46 -32.70 -46.17
C PHE A 46 0.79 -31.84 -47.25
N GLY A 47 -0.47 -31.46 -47.04
CA GLY A 47 -1.28 -30.71 -48.01
C GLY A 47 -2.23 -31.55 -48.87
N ARG A 48 -2.20 -32.89 -48.76
CA ARG A 48 -3.19 -33.75 -49.43
C ARG A 48 -4.62 -33.46 -48.94
N PRO A 49 -5.62 -33.39 -49.84
CA PRO A 49 -7.04 -33.29 -49.47
C PRO A 49 -7.41 -34.32 -48.39
N GLY A 50 -8.08 -33.87 -47.32
CA GLY A 50 -8.45 -34.71 -46.16
C GLY A 50 -7.33 -35.03 -45.15
N SER A 51 -6.14 -34.45 -45.29
CA SER A 51 -5.01 -34.70 -44.37
C SER A 51 -5.17 -34.00 -43.01
N MET A 52 -5.74 -34.71 -42.03
CA MET A 52 -5.88 -34.24 -40.63
C MET A 52 -4.56 -33.84 -39.96
N PRO A 53 -3.42 -34.55 -40.19
CA PRO A 53 -2.13 -34.14 -39.62
C PRO A 53 -1.65 -32.78 -40.17
N THR A 54 -1.87 -32.50 -41.47
CA THR A 54 -1.51 -31.20 -42.08
C THR A 54 -2.29 -30.08 -41.40
N LEU A 55 -3.62 -30.24 -41.29
CA LEU A 55 -4.49 -29.26 -40.67
C LEU A 55 -4.07 -28.97 -39.22
N THR A 56 -3.80 -30.03 -38.45
CA THR A 56 -3.41 -29.92 -37.03
C THR A 56 -2.09 -29.16 -36.86
N ILE A 57 -1.09 -29.44 -37.70
CA ILE A 57 0.22 -28.77 -37.66
C ILE A 57 0.08 -27.29 -37.98
N VAL A 58 -0.66 -26.94 -39.04
CA VAL A 58 -0.83 -25.55 -39.46
C VAL A 58 -1.60 -24.75 -38.40
N VAL A 59 -2.68 -25.31 -37.84
CA VAL A 59 -3.42 -24.69 -36.73
C VAL A 59 -2.53 -24.50 -35.51
N ALA A 60 -1.73 -25.50 -35.12
CA ALA A 60 -0.82 -25.39 -33.98
C ALA A 60 0.25 -24.30 -34.18
N VAL A 61 0.81 -24.19 -35.38
CA VAL A 61 1.79 -23.13 -35.72
C VAL A 61 1.15 -21.75 -35.68
N LEU A 62 -0.07 -21.58 -36.21
CA LEU A 62 -0.79 -20.30 -36.17
C LEU A 62 -1.18 -19.90 -34.73
N LEU A 63 -1.61 -20.86 -33.91
CA LEU A 63 -1.86 -20.64 -32.48
C LEU A 63 -0.57 -20.24 -31.76
N TRP A 64 0.55 -20.89 -32.06
CA TRP A 64 1.83 -20.60 -31.43
C TRP A 64 2.39 -19.24 -31.84
N ALA A 65 2.28 -18.88 -33.13
CA ALA A 65 2.61 -17.55 -33.64
C ALA A 65 1.78 -16.48 -32.92
N SER A 66 0.47 -16.72 -32.78
CA SER A 66 -0.44 -15.83 -32.06
C SER A 66 -0.01 -15.65 -30.60
N VAL A 67 0.23 -16.74 -29.87
CA VAL A 67 0.72 -16.71 -28.48
C VAL A 67 2.05 -15.96 -28.33
N LEU A 68 2.99 -16.15 -29.25
CA LEU A 68 4.29 -15.47 -29.22
C LEU A 68 4.19 -13.97 -29.52
N ILE A 69 3.32 -13.58 -30.46
CA ILE A 69 3.01 -12.16 -30.72
C ILE A 69 2.40 -11.53 -29.45
N PHE A 70 1.45 -12.22 -28.80
CA PHE A 70 0.81 -11.73 -27.56
C PHE A 70 1.75 -11.60 -26.37
N ARG A 71 2.65 -12.58 -26.17
CA ARG A 71 3.61 -12.52 -25.07
C ARG A 71 4.66 -11.41 -25.23
N SER A 72 4.82 -10.87 -26.44
CA SER A 72 5.80 -9.81 -26.75
C SER A 72 5.23 -8.39 -26.69
N GLY A 73 3.91 -8.22 -26.76
CA GLY A 73 3.26 -6.92 -26.65
C GLY A 73 2.85 -6.62 -25.21
N SER A 74 3.38 -5.54 -24.62
CA SER A 74 2.98 -5.03 -23.30
C SER A 74 1.58 -4.39 -23.26
N SER A 75 0.75 -4.59 -24.29
CA SER A 75 -0.55 -3.92 -24.43
C SER A 75 -1.68 -4.78 -23.85
N HIS A 76 -2.19 -4.37 -22.68
CA HIS A 76 -3.30 -4.99 -21.94
C HIS A 76 -4.70 -4.88 -22.62
N ARG A 77 -4.79 -4.62 -23.93
CA ARG A 77 -6.08 -4.44 -24.62
C ARG A 77 -6.62 -5.76 -25.14
N VAL A 78 -7.53 -6.41 -24.39
CA VAL A 78 -8.32 -7.57 -24.88
C VAL A 78 -9.09 -7.21 -26.17
N VAL A 79 -9.58 -5.98 -26.27
CA VAL A 79 -10.25 -5.48 -27.49
C VAL A 79 -9.25 -5.36 -28.66
N GLY A 80 -8.02 -4.89 -28.41
CA GLY A 80 -6.97 -4.82 -29.43
C GLY A 80 -6.54 -6.20 -29.91
N VAL A 81 -6.47 -7.17 -28.99
CA VAL A 81 -6.19 -8.59 -29.29
C VAL A 81 -7.23 -9.19 -30.23
N SER A 82 -8.53 -8.97 -29.96
CA SER A 82 -9.60 -9.41 -30.86
C SER A 82 -9.45 -8.77 -32.24
N PHE A 83 -9.16 -7.47 -32.35
CA PHE A 83 -8.95 -6.81 -33.64
C PHE A 83 -7.72 -7.34 -34.39
N THR A 84 -6.59 -7.57 -33.72
CA THR A 84 -5.38 -8.10 -34.36
C THR A 84 -5.58 -9.54 -34.85
N LEU A 85 -6.29 -10.38 -34.08
CA LEU A 85 -6.65 -11.73 -34.51
C LEU A 85 -7.58 -11.70 -35.72
N ILE A 86 -8.61 -10.86 -35.71
CA ILE A 86 -9.53 -10.71 -36.84
C ILE A 86 -8.77 -10.20 -38.07
N ALA A 87 -7.89 -9.21 -37.91
CA ALA A 87 -7.08 -8.66 -38.99
C ALA A 87 -6.09 -9.68 -39.60
N ALA A 88 -5.75 -10.76 -38.88
CA ALA A 88 -4.93 -11.86 -39.40
C ALA A 88 -5.80 -12.98 -40.01
N LEU A 89 -6.88 -13.36 -39.34
CA LEU A 89 -7.76 -14.46 -39.76
C LEU A 89 -8.55 -14.13 -41.05
N VAL A 90 -8.96 -12.88 -41.24
CA VAL A 90 -9.71 -12.45 -42.44
C VAL A 90 -8.87 -12.59 -43.72
N PRO A 91 -7.62 -12.07 -43.79
CA PRO A 91 -6.74 -12.32 -44.94
C PRO A 91 -6.44 -13.80 -45.17
N ILE A 92 -6.22 -14.59 -44.12
CA ILE A 92 -5.99 -16.04 -44.25
C ILE A 92 -7.20 -16.72 -44.90
N THR A 93 -8.40 -16.38 -44.43
CA THR A 93 -9.67 -16.87 -44.99
C THR A 93 -9.82 -16.46 -46.45
N ALA A 94 -9.51 -15.21 -46.79
CA ALA A 94 -9.64 -14.69 -48.14
C ALA A 94 -8.64 -15.34 -49.11
N VAL A 95 -7.37 -15.49 -48.72
CA VAL A 95 -6.31 -16.08 -49.56
C VAL A 95 -6.59 -17.55 -49.81
N LEU A 96 -6.81 -18.33 -48.75
CA LEU A 96 -7.04 -19.77 -48.87
C LEU A 96 -8.40 -20.10 -49.50
N GLY A 97 -9.44 -19.32 -49.19
CA GLY A 97 -10.75 -19.47 -49.83
C GLY A 97 -10.67 -19.19 -51.33
N LEU A 98 -10.01 -18.10 -51.74
CA LEU A 98 -9.89 -17.73 -53.14
C LEU A 98 -9.04 -18.71 -53.94
N SER A 99 -7.93 -19.20 -53.36
CA SER A 99 -7.09 -20.23 -54.00
C SER A 99 -7.84 -21.55 -54.16
N SER A 100 -8.54 -22.00 -53.10
CA SER A 100 -9.33 -23.24 -53.10
C SER A 100 -10.49 -23.22 -54.11
N TYR A 101 -11.15 -22.07 -54.28
CA TYR A 101 -12.27 -21.96 -55.22
C TYR A 101 -11.84 -21.59 -56.65
N TRP A 102 -10.56 -21.30 -56.91
CA TRP A 102 -10.09 -20.74 -58.18
C TRP A 102 -10.50 -21.57 -59.42
N GLY A 103 -10.48 -22.90 -59.29
CA GLY A 103 -10.91 -23.83 -60.36
C GLY A 103 -12.42 -24.06 -60.47
N CYS A 104 -13.24 -23.46 -59.60
CA CYS A 104 -14.69 -23.65 -59.56
C CYS A 104 -15.42 -22.66 -60.47
N HIS A 105 -15.34 -22.91 -61.78
CA HIS A 105 -16.02 -22.13 -62.81
C HIS A 105 -16.48 -23.01 -63.97
N ASP A 106 -17.48 -22.55 -64.72
CA ASP A 106 -17.94 -23.23 -65.94
C ASP A 106 -18.46 -22.19 -66.97
N ALA A 107 -19.02 -22.65 -68.09
CA ALA A 107 -19.53 -21.77 -69.15
C ALA A 107 -20.64 -20.79 -68.68
N ASN A 108 -21.35 -21.13 -67.59
CA ASN A 108 -22.43 -20.33 -67.01
C ASN A 108 -21.99 -19.57 -65.74
N HIS A 109 -20.79 -19.84 -65.22
CA HIS A 109 -20.26 -19.29 -63.96
C HIS A 109 -18.85 -18.70 -64.20
N PRO A 110 -18.69 -17.36 -64.28
CA PRO A 110 -17.44 -16.72 -64.68
C PRO A 110 -16.22 -17.07 -63.81
N ALA A 111 -15.07 -17.27 -64.46
CA ALA A 111 -13.82 -17.72 -63.85
C ALA A 111 -13.28 -16.86 -62.69
N PHE A 112 -13.59 -15.56 -62.69
CA PHE A 112 -13.13 -14.65 -61.62
C PHE A 112 -14.22 -14.40 -60.56
N PHE A 113 -15.46 -14.16 -60.98
CA PHE A 113 -16.52 -13.74 -60.06
C PHE A 113 -17.06 -14.89 -59.21
N THR A 114 -17.08 -16.12 -59.73
CA THR A 114 -17.59 -17.28 -58.99
C THR A 114 -16.72 -17.64 -57.78
N PRO A 115 -15.38 -17.79 -57.92
CA PRO A 115 -14.49 -18.02 -56.77
C PRO A 115 -14.51 -16.87 -55.76
N LEU A 116 -14.61 -15.63 -56.25
CA LEU A 116 -14.69 -14.43 -55.40
C LEU A 116 -15.97 -14.42 -54.56
N MET A 117 -17.12 -14.73 -55.15
CA MET A 117 -18.41 -14.80 -54.44
C MET A 117 -18.46 -15.97 -53.43
N ALA A 118 -17.90 -17.13 -53.80
CA ALA A 118 -17.78 -18.26 -52.88
C ALA A 118 -16.91 -17.91 -51.67
N THR A 119 -15.78 -17.23 -51.89
CA THR A 119 -14.90 -16.74 -50.82
C THR A 119 -15.56 -15.65 -49.96
N ALA A 120 -16.32 -14.74 -50.57
CA ALA A 120 -17.07 -13.72 -49.83
C ALA A 120 -18.14 -14.34 -48.92
N SER A 121 -18.78 -15.43 -49.36
CA SER A 121 -19.72 -16.18 -48.52
C SER A 121 -19.04 -16.81 -47.30
N LEU A 122 -17.81 -17.29 -47.46
CA LEU A 122 -17.00 -17.87 -46.38
C LEU A 122 -16.63 -16.82 -45.33
N VAL A 123 -16.18 -15.63 -45.77
CA VAL A 123 -15.88 -14.50 -44.88
C VAL A 123 -17.12 -14.03 -44.11
N LYS A 124 -18.31 -14.14 -44.71
CA LYS A 124 -19.60 -13.84 -44.05
C LYS A 124 -20.06 -14.93 -43.07
N GLY A 125 -19.35 -16.06 -43.00
CA GLY A 125 -19.66 -17.18 -42.09
C GLY A 125 -20.39 -18.36 -42.74
N GLY A 126 -20.48 -18.41 -44.07
CA GLY A 126 -21.01 -19.57 -44.79
C GLY A 126 -20.01 -20.72 -44.77
N THR A 127 -20.31 -21.79 -44.04
CA THR A 127 -19.46 -22.99 -43.94
C THR A 127 -19.95 -24.18 -44.76
N GLY A 128 -21.08 -24.02 -45.47
CA GLY A 128 -21.62 -25.05 -46.34
C GLY A 128 -20.71 -25.39 -47.51
N ASP A 129 -20.96 -26.54 -48.12
CA ASP A 129 -20.31 -26.94 -49.36
C ASP A 129 -20.79 -26.07 -50.52
N PHE A 130 -19.86 -25.50 -51.27
CA PHE A 130 -20.16 -24.74 -52.48
C PHE A 130 -20.50 -25.73 -53.60
N SER A 131 -21.65 -25.54 -54.25
CA SER A 131 -22.13 -26.41 -55.32
C SER A 131 -22.10 -25.69 -56.67
N LEU A 132 -21.44 -26.30 -57.65
CA LEU A 132 -21.39 -25.83 -59.04
C LEU A 132 -22.05 -26.90 -59.92
N GLY A 133 -23.14 -26.55 -60.62
CA GLY A 133 -23.87 -27.49 -61.47
C GLY A 133 -24.44 -28.72 -60.73
N GLY A 134 -24.75 -28.60 -59.44
CA GLY A 134 -25.31 -29.69 -58.61
C GLY A 134 -24.27 -30.62 -57.99
N ARG A 135 -22.96 -30.31 -58.10
CA ARG A 135 -21.86 -31.06 -57.48
C ARG A 135 -21.01 -30.16 -56.59
N THR A 136 -20.51 -30.71 -55.48
CA THR A 136 -19.58 -30.00 -54.59
C THR A 136 -18.30 -29.63 -55.33
N CYS A 137 -17.88 -28.37 -55.22
CA CYS A 137 -16.64 -27.84 -55.78
C CYS A 137 -15.91 -26.98 -54.74
N PRO A 138 -14.59 -27.19 -54.52
CA PRO A 138 -13.71 -28.21 -55.09
C PRO A 138 -13.99 -29.62 -54.52
N ASN A 139 -13.77 -30.66 -55.34
CA ASN A 139 -13.84 -32.07 -54.94
C ASN A 139 -12.62 -32.83 -55.51
N PRO A 140 -11.76 -33.45 -54.67
CA PRO A 140 -11.83 -33.51 -53.21
C PRO A 140 -11.54 -32.15 -52.54
N THR A 141 -12.08 -31.94 -51.34
CA THR A 141 -11.93 -30.68 -50.59
C THR A 141 -10.47 -30.47 -50.13
N PRO A 142 -9.80 -29.39 -50.56
CA PRO A 142 -8.43 -29.10 -50.15
C PRO A 142 -8.32 -28.75 -48.66
N VAL A 143 -7.15 -28.99 -48.07
CA VAL A 143 -6.87 -28.61 -46.67
C VAL A 143 -6.88 -27.09 -46.49
N GLY A 144 -6.52 -26.32 -47.54
CA GLY A 144 -6.62 -24.87 -47.54
C GLY A 144 -8.04 -24.38 -47.25
N LEU A 145 -9.05 -25.00 -47.86
CA LEU A 145 -10.46 -24.65 -47.66
C LEU A 145 -10.96 -24.97 -46.25
N GLU A 146 -10.59 -26.12 -45.71
CA GLU A 146 -10.92 -26.50 -44.32
C GLU A 146 -10.30 -25.53 -43.30
N LEU A 147 -9.05 -25.12 -43.52
CA LEU A 147 -8.39 -24.12 -42.70
C LEU A 147 -9.06 -22.74 -42.84
N ALA A 148 -9.50 -22.36 -44.05
CA ALA A 148 -10.24 -21.12 -44.29
C ALA A 148 -11.60 -21.11 -43.56
N ARG A 149 -12.32 -22.24 -43.54
CA ARG A 149 -13.58 -22.42 -42.77
C ARG A 149 -13.36 -22.24 -41.27
N ILE A 150 -12.31 -22.85 -40.71
CA ILE A 150 -11.95 -22.71 -39.30
C ILE A 150 -11.55 -21.26 -38.97
N ALA A 151 -10.76 -20.62 -39.83
CA ALA A 151 -10.33 -19.23 -39.65
C ALA A 151 -11.52 -18.25 -39.68
N ALA A 152 -12.47 -18.44 -40.62
CA ALA A 152 -13.68 -17.64 -40.73
C ALA A 152 -14.56 -17.74 -39.46
N LEU A 153 -14.85 -18.96 -38.99
CA LEU A 153 -15.60 -19.18 -37.75
C LEU A 153 -14.88 -18.56 -36.55
N SER A 154 -13.57 -18.76 -36.45
CA SER A 154 -12.75 -18.21 -35.36
C SER A 154 -12.80 -16.68 -35.34
N ALA A 155 -12.78 -16.02 -36.50
CA ALA A 155 -12.90 -14.57 -36.61
C ALA A 155 -14.27 -14.06 -36.10
N ILE A 156 -15.37 -14.75 -36.46
CA ILE A 156 -16.73 -14.41 -36.02
C ILE A 156 -16.88 -14.56 -34.49
N PHE A 157 -16.47 -15.71 -33.93
CA PHE A 157 -16.54 -15.93 -32.48
C PHE A 157 -15.64 -14.96 -31.70
N THR A 158 -14.46 -14.62 -32.24
CA THR A 158 -13.55 -13.63 -31.65
C THR A 158 -14.15 -12.21 -31.69
N GLY A 159 -14.82 -11.86 -32.79
CA GLY A 159 -15.54 -10.59 -32.94
C GLY A 159 -16.71 -10.46 -31.97
N LEU A 160 -17.57 -11.49 -31.90
CA LEU A 160 -18.70 -11.53 -30.96
C LEU A 160 -18.22 -11.46 -29.51
N GLY A 161 -17.18 -12.23 -29.16
CA GLY A 161 -16.57 -12.18 -27.83
C GLY A 161 -16.01 -10.80 -27.48
N GLY A 162 -15.39 -10.12 -28.44
CA GLY A 162 -14.90 -8.75 -28.28
C GLY A 162 -16.02 -7.74 -27.99
N VAL A 163 -17.15 -7.83 -28.71
CA VAL A 163 -18.31 -6.96 -28.52
C VAL A 163 -18.99 -7.21 -27.17
N VAL A 164 -19.21 -8.47 -26.80
CA VAL A 164 -19.80 -8.84 -25.49
C VAL A 164 -18.94 -8.34 -24.34
N VAL A 165 -17.61 -8.50 -24.42
CA VAL A 165 -16.68 -7.95 -23.40
C VAL A 165 -16.71 -6.41 -23.37
N GLY A 166 -16.95 -5.76 -24.50
CA GLY A 166 -17.11 -4.31 -24.58
C GLY A 166 -18.38 -3.79 -23.91
N VAL A 167 -19.52 -4.45 -24.13
CA VAL A 167 -20.84 -4.06 -23.59
C VAL A 167 -20.97 -4.41 -22.10
N PHE A 168 -20.47 -5.58 -21.68
CA PHE A 168 -20.54 -6.05 -20.28
C PHE A 168 -19.26 -5.75 -19.48
N LYS A 169 -18.55 -4.69 -19.85
CA LYS A 169 -17.22 -4.38 -19.32
C LYS A 169 -17.19 -4.24 -17.79
N SER A 170 -18.22 -3.66 -17.18
CA SER A 170 -18.36 -3.55 -15.72
C SER A 170 -18.49 -4.91 -15.03
N GLN A 171 -19.27 -5.83 -15.60
CA GLN A 171 -19.44 -7.19 -15.08
C GLN A 171 -18.16 -8.01 -15.23
N VAL A 172 -17.45 -7.86 -16.36
CA VAL A 172 -16.16 -8.53 -16.59
C VAL A 172 -15.10 -8.02 -15.61
N ASP A 173 -15.02 -6.72 -15.37
CA ASP A 173 -14.10 -6.13 -14.37
C ASP A 173 -14.36 -6.72 -12.98
N ARG A 174 -15.64 -6.81 -12.57
CA ARG A 174 -16.05 -7.41 -11.29
C ARG A 174 -15.69 -8.89 -11.20
N LEU A 175 -15.91 -9.67 -12.26
CA LEU A 175 -15.55 -11.09 -12.29
C LEU A 175 -14.03 -11.28 -12.16
N ARG A 176 -13.24 -10.50 -12.91
CA ARG A 176 -11.78 -10.53 -12.85
C ARG A 176 -11.23 -10.13 -11.48
N ALA A 177 -11.80 -9.10 -10.86
CA ALA A 177 -11.44 -8.69 -9.51
C ALA A 177 -11.70 -9.81 -8.48
N ASN A 178 -12.82 -10.53 -8.62
CA ASN A 178 -13.19 -11.63 -7.72
C ASN A 178 -12.34 -12.90 -7.90
N TRP A 179 -11.73 -13.12 -9.08
CA TRP A 179 -10.92 -14.29 -9.39
C TRP A 179 -9.41 -14.07 -9.24
N ALA A 180 -8.98 -12.85 -8.91
CA ALA A 180 -7.57 -12.55 -8.71
C ALA A 180 -7.02 -13.20 -7.43
N ASP A 181 -5.79 -13.71 -7.49
CA ASP A 181 -5.12 -14.33 -6.33
C ASP A 181 -4.67 -13.30 -5.29
N SER A 182 -4.47 -12.05 -5.71
CA SER A 182 -4.10 -10.92 -4.86
C SER A 182 -4.65 -9.62 -5.44
N VAL A 183 -5.29 -8.79 -4.61
CA VAL A 183 -5.86 -7.51 -5.04
C VAL A 183 -5.33 -6.33 -4.22
N THR A 184 -4.93 -5.28 -4.94
CA THR A 184 -4.69 -3.95 -4.39
C THR A 184 -5.90 -3.10 -4.72
N VAL A 185 -6.56 -2.55 -3.68
CA VAL A 185 -7.85 -1.88 -3.82
C VAL A 185 -7.69 -0.39 -3.53
N ILE A 186 -8.23 0.44 -4.42
CA ILE A 186 -8.44 1.88 -4.20
C ILE A 186 -9.95 2.13 -4.10
N VAL A 187 -10.41 2.72 -3.00
CA VAL A 187 -11.81 3.08 -2.78
C VAL A 187 -11.93 4.60 -2.84
N GLY A 188 -12.84 5.09 -3.68
CA GLY A 188 -12.96 6.51 -3.99
C GLY A 188 -12.20 6.87 -5.27
N LEU A 189 -12.81 7.73 -6.09
CA LEU A 189 -12.24 8.22 -7.34
C LEU A 189 -12.72 9.64 -7.59
N ASP A 190 -11.77 10.56 -7.64
CA ASP A 190 -11.92 11.98 -7.96
C ASP A 190 -10.81 12.41 -8.95
N ASP A 191 -10.64 13.71 -9.13
CA ASP A 191 -9.66 14.25 -10.06
C ASP A 191 -8.21 14.14 -9.54
N ASP A 192 -8.02 14.27 -8.22
CA ASP A 192 -6.70 14.20 -7.57
C ASP A 192 -6.13 12.78 -7.50
N THR A 193 -7.00 11.78 -7.40
CA THR A 193 -6.64 10.36 -7.25
C THR A 193 -6.22 9.69 -8.56
N GLN A 194 -6.42 10.34 -9.71
CA GLN A 194 -6.05 9.78 -11.03
C GLN A 194 -4.55 9.54 -11.17
N SER A 195 -3.73 10.43 -10.63
CA SER A 195 -2.27 10.28 -10.62
C SER A 195 -1.84 9.11 -9.73
N MET A 196 -2.50 8.94 -8.58
CA MET A 196 -2.25 7.84 -7.66
C MET A 196 -2.49 6.47 -8.30
N ILE A 197 -3.53 6.32 -9.13
CA ILE A 197 -3.78 5.05 -9.85
C ILE A 197 -2.58 4.68 -10.72
N SER A 198 -1.97 5.66 -11.41
CA SER A 198 -0.77 5.44 -12.22
C SER A 198 0.46 5.10 -11.39
N ALA A 199 0.62 5.74 -10.23
CA ALA A 199 1.71 5.44 -9.29
C ALA A 199 1.59 4.00 -8.74
N VAL A 200 0.39 3.63 -8.24
CA VAL A 200 0.12 2.29 -7.71
C VAL A 200 0.24 1.22 -8.80
N ALA A 201 -0.22 1.49 -10.02
CA ALA A 201 -0.09 0.54 -11.13
C ALA A 201 1.39 0.24 -11.48
N ARG A 202 2.30 1.20 -11.32
CA ARG A 202 3.75 1.02 -11.58
C ARG A 202 4.46 0.19 -10.51
N THR A 203 4.02 0.26 -9.25
CA THR A 203 4.60 -0.49 -8.12
C THR A 203 3.90 -1.82 -7.86
N LEU A 204 2.85 -2.14 -8.61
CA LEU A 204 2.07 -3.36 -8.45
C LEU A 204 2.90 -4.60 -8.82
N ASP A 205 2.88 -5.61 -7.94
CA ASP A 205 3.41 -6.93 -8.24
C ASP A 205 2.79 -7.48 -9.53
N ARG A 206 3.58 -8.15 -10.37
CA ARG A 206 3.12 -8.71 -11.66
C ARG A 206 1.92 -9.66 -11.58
N ARG A 207 1.65 -10.21 -10.39
CA ARG A 207 0.55 -11.14 -10.11
C ARG A 207 -0.63 -10.49 -9.38
N ALA A 208 -0.46 -9.26 -8.88
CA ALA A 208 -1.52 -8.54 -8.21
C ALA A 208 -2.42 -7.82 -9.23
N THR A 209 -3.70 -7.69 -8.88
CA THR A 209 -4.68 -6.96 -9.69
C THR A 209 -5.04 -5.64 -8.99
N LEU A 210 -4.93 -4.53 -9.70
CA LEU A 210 -5.40 -3.23 -9.24
C LEU A 210 -6.90 -3.10 -9.46
N VAL A 211 -7.64 -2.85 -8.38
CA VAL A 211 -9.09 -2.68 -8.39
C VAL A 211 -9.42 -1.27 -7.89
N VAL A 212 -10.25 -0.54 -8.63
CA VAL A 212 -10.78 0.76 -8.22
C VAL A 212 -12.27 0.60 -7.95
N ILE A 213 -12.70 0.94 -6.74
CA ILE A 213 -14.09 0.89 -6.29
C ILE A 213 -14.62 2.33 -6.26
N THR A 214 -15.69 2.59 -7.00
CA THR A 214 -16.30 3.94 -7.08
C THR A 214 -17.82 3.87 -7.20
N GLY A 215 -18.50 4.94 -6.81
CA GLY A 215 -19.97 5.06 -6.88
C GLY A 215 -20.49 5.80 -8.11
N PHE A 216 -19.60 6.45 -8.88
CA PHE A 216 -20.00 7.28 -10.01
C PHE A 216 -19.55 6.66 -11.32
N SER A 217 -20.41 6.77 -12.34
CA SER A 217 -20.09 6.40 -13.72
C SER A 217 -19.75 7.65 -14.53
N ASP A 218 -18.46 8.00 -14.62
CA ASP A 218 -17.96 9.18 -15.35
C ASP A 218 -16.68 8.85 -16.15
N ASP A 219 -16.18 9.78 -16.96
CA ASP A 219 -14.98 9.70 -17.80
C ASP A 219 -13.72 9.26 -17.04
N ARG A 220 -13.68 9.53 -15.74
CA ARG A 220 -12.66 9.04 -14.80
C ARG A 220 -12.52 7.51 -14.81
N ILE A 221 -13.60 6.76 -15.02
CA ILE A 221 -13.55 5.30 -15.15
C ILE A 221 -12.75 4.87 -16.38
N ALA A 222 -12.96 5.56 -17.51
CA ALA A 222 -12.25 5.25 -18.74
C ALA A 222 -10.74 5.52 -18.59
N ARG A 223 -10.36 6.57 -17.85
CA ARG A 223 -8.96 6.89 -17.50
C ARG A 223 -8.35 5.81 -16.59
N ALA A 224 -8.99 5.45 -15.48
CA ALA A 224 -8.52 4.41 -14.58
C ALA A 224 -8.32 3.06 -15.30
N ARG A 225 -9.25 2.68 -16.20
CA ARG A 225 -9.13 1.47 -17.02
C ARG A 225 -7.97 1.53 -18.01
N ARG A 226 -7.69 2.70 -18.60
CA ARG A 226 -6.52 2.90 -19.49
C ARG A 226 -5.21 2.69 -18.74
N GLN A 227 -5.16 3.01 -17.46
CA GLN A 227 -4.03 2.77 -16.57
C GLN A 227 -3.94 1.31 -16.06
N GLY A 228 -4.84 0.43 -16.51
CA GLY A 228 -4.79 -1.01 -16.21
C GLY A 228 -5.63 -1.47 -15.04
N ALA A 229 -6.34 -0.57 -14.35
CA ALA A 229 -7.23 -0.92 -13.23
C ALA A 229 -8.49 -1.67 -13.70
N ARG A 230 -9.07 -2.49 -12.81
CA ARG A 230 -10.42 -3.04 -12.94
C ARG A 230 -11.37 -2.18 -12.11
N VAL A 231 -12.43 -1.65 -12.72
CA VAL A 231 -13.33 -0.73 -12.02
C VAL A 231 -14.59 -1.46 -11.57
N VAL A 232 -14.86 -1.44 -10.28
CA VAL A 232 -16.04 -2.04 -9.65
C VAL A 232 -16.95 -0.92 -9.16
N LEU A 233 -18.18 -0.91 -9.63
CA LEU A 233 -19.20 0.05 -9.20
C LEU A 233 -19.90 -0.47 -7.95
N VAL A 234 -20.04 0.39 -6.95
CA VAL A 234 -20.77 0.12 -5.70
C VAL A 234 -21.68 1.29 -5.36
N ASP A 235 -22.72 1.05 -4.59
CA ASP A 235 -23.55 2.11 -4.04
C ASP A 235 -23.10 2.39 -2.60
N PHE A 236 -22.34 3.47 -2.40
CA PHE A 236 -21.82 3.82 -1.07
C PHE A 236 -22.91 4.21 -0.07
N THR A 237 -24.13 4.52 -0.53
CA THR A 237 -25.28 4.75 0.37
C THR A 237 -25.83 3.43 0.94
N ASN A 238 -25.52 2.31 0.30
CA ASN A 238 -25.89 0.98 0.75
C ASN A 238 -24.63 0.14 1.10
N PRO A 239 -24.23 0.08 2.39
CA PRO A 239 -23.04 -0.62 2.85
C PRO A 239 -22.91 -2.07 2.35
N SER A 240 -24.04 -2.75 2.13
CA SER A 240 -24.06 -4.15 1.66
C SER A 240 -23.37 -4.33 0.30
N THR A 241 -23.38 -3.31 -0.56
CA THR A 241 -22.77 -3.38 -1.90
C THR A 241 -21.24 -3.40 -1.85
N LEU A 242 -20.64 -2.75 -0.85
CA LEU A 242 -19.19 -2.74 -0.61
C LEU A 242 -18.73 -4.03 0.06
N VAL A 243 -19.38 -4.45 1.15
CA VAL A 243 -18.93 -5.61 1.96
C VAL A 243 -19.19 -6.97 1.29
N SER A 244 -20.15 -7.03 0.34
CA SER A 244 -20.49 -8.27 -0.39
C SER A 244 -19.45 -8.69 -1.44
N LEU A 245 -18.46 -7.84 -1.75
CA LEU A 245 -17.43 -8.16 -2.74
C LEU A 245 -16.57 -9.34 -2.28
N ARG A 246 -16.36 -10.34 -3.15
CA ARG A 246 -15.59 -11.55 -2.80
C ARG A 246 -14.07 -11.28 -2.75
N LEU A 247 -13.63 -10.17 -3.36
CA LEU A 247 -12.24 -9.76 -3.46
C LEU A 247 -11.56 -9.53 -2.09
N TRP A 248 -12.32 -9.24 -1.03
CA TRP A 248 -11.77 -8.95 0.30
C TRP A 248 -10.91 -10.09 0.85
N ARG A 249 -11.25 -11.35 0.54
CA ARG A 249 -10.46 -12.54 0.93
C ARG A 249 -9.04 -12.55 0.37
N ARG A 250 -8.81 -11.84 -0.73
CA ARG A 250 -7.53 -11.79 -1.46
C ARG A 250 -6.86 -10.42 -1.35
N LEU A 251 -7.35 -9.56 -0.45
CA LEU A 251 -6.77 -8.24 -0.23
C LEU A 251 -5.28 -8.34 0.14
N SER A 252 -4.48 -7.49 -0.50
CA SER A 252 -3.05 -7.32 -0.20
C SER A 252 -2.68 -5.90 0.19
N ARG A 253 -3.44 -4.89 -0.25
CA ARG A 253 -3.25 -3.48 0.11
C ARG A 253 -4.56 -2.71 -0.12
N LEU A 254 -4.86 -1.76 0.76
CA LEU A 254 -6.05 -0.90 0.68
C LEU A 254 -5.67 0.58 0.68
N TYR A 255 -6.33 1.34 -0.18
CA TYR A 255 -6.26 2.79 -0.29
C TYR A 255 -7.68 3.35 -0.13
N LEU A 256 -7.90 4.23 0.83
CA LEU A 256 -9.17 4.92 1.06
C LEU A 256 -8.98 6.40 0.72
N MET A 257 -9.66 6.87 -0.33
CA MET A 257 -9.28 8.10 -1.03
C MET A 257 -10.41 9.12 -1.17
N ALA A 258 -11.46 9.04 -0.33
CA ALA A 258 -12.43 10.13 -0.25
C ALA A 258 -11.75 11.43 0.24
N PRO A 259 -12.15 12.61 -0.26
CA PRO A 259 -11.67 13.89 0.26
C PRO A 259 -12.00 14.12 1.74
N ASP A 260 -13.17 13.63 2.17
CA ASP A 260 -13.59 13.69 3.57
C ASP A 260 -13.02 12.49 4.35
N PRO A 261 -12.15 12.73 5.36
CA PRO A 261 -11.57 11.66 6.16
C PRO A 261 -12.62 10.85 6.94
N ALA A 262 -13.74 11.45 7.35
CA ALA A 262 -14.79 10.73 8.08
C ALA A 262 -15.42 9.61 7.23
N VAL A 263 -15.60 9.85 5.93
CA VAL A 263 -16.08 8.85 4.97
C VAL A 263 -15.09 7.69 4.85
N ASN A 264 -13.78 8.00 4.79
CA ASN A 264 -12.75 6.97 4.76
C ASN A 264 -12.77 6.09 6.02
N LEU A 265 -12.90 6.69 7.21
CA LEU A 265 -12.96 5.96 8.48
C LEU A 265 -14.22 5.08 8.58
N MET A 266 -15.36 5.56 8.08
CA MET A 266 -16.58 4.75 7.97
C MET A 266 -16.38 3.53 7.07
N TRP A 267 -15.76 3.70 5.90
CA TRP A 267 -15.45 2.58 5.01
C TRP A 267 -14.44 1.61 5.64
N LEU A 268 -13.46 2.13 6.38
CA LEU A 268 -12.47 1.33 7.07
C LEU A 268 -13.12 0.41 8.12
N ASP A 269 -14.07 0.90 8.92
CA ASP A 269 -14.80 0.08 9.90
C ASP A 269 -15.58 -1.05 9.21
N LEU A 270 -16.34 -0.73 8.15
CA LEU A 270 -17.10 -1.72 7.37
C LEU A 270 -16.20 -2.82 6.76
N ILE A 271 -15.08 -2.41 6.16
CA ILE A 271 -14.12 -3.34 5.53
C ILE A 271 -13.40 -4.16 6.60
N SER A 272 -13.01 -3.56 7.72
CA SER A 272 -12.34 -4.24 8.84
C SER A 272 -13.21 -5.36 9.44
N ARG A 273 -14.49 -5.05 9.72
CA ARG A 273 -15.46 -6.08 10.19
C ARG A 273 -15.61 -7.20 9.19
N ARG A 274 -15.72 -6.87 7.90
CA ARG A 274 -15.84 -7.89 6.85
C ARG A 274 -14.59 -8.75 6.74
N LEU A 275 -13.40 -8.17 6.82
CA LEU A 275 -12.14 -8.89 6.79
C LEU A 275 -12.01 -9.82 8.00
N ALA A 276 -12.51 -9.42 9.16
CA ALA A 276 -12.53 -10.27 10.34
C ALA A 276 -13.26 -11.60 10.15
N GLU A 277 -14.31 -11.61 9.33
CA GLU A 277 -15.08 -12.81 9.01
C GLU A 277 -14.43 -13.69 7.94
N VAL A 278 -13.68 -13.09 6.99
CA VAL A 278 -13.30 -13.77 5.74
C VAL A 278 -11.81 -13.92 5.49
N ALA A 279 -10.96 -13.25 6.27
CA ALA A 279 -9.52 -13.21 6.07
C ALA A 279 -8.75 -13.31 7.39
N HIS A 280 -7.60 -13.99 7.35
CA HIS A 280 -6.72 -14.19 8.51
C HIS A 280 -5.41 -13.40 8.42
N LYS A 281 -5.23 -12.59 7.36
CA LYS A 281 -4.03 -11.79 7.20
C LYS A 281 -4.04 -10.62 8.18
N GLN A 282 -2.92 -10.39 8.84
CA GLN A 282 -2.67 -9.23 9.69
C GLN A 282 -1.65 -8.29 9.04
N ARG A 283 -1.58 -7.05 9.53
CA ARG A 283 -0.72 -5.96 9.02
C ARG A 283 -0.78 -5.75 7.50
N LEU A 284 -1.98 -5.78 6.94
CA LEU A 284 -2.23 -5.35 5.57
C LEU A 284 -1.91 -3.85 5.44
N PRO A 285 -1.13 -3.42 4.44
CA PRO A 285 -0.89 -2.01 4.20
C PRO A 285 -2.21 -1.28 3.91
N LEU A 286 -2.43 -0.21 4.64
CA LEU A 286 -3.56 0.69 4.50
C LEU A 286 -3.03 2.12 4.35
N SER A 287 -3.48 2.85 3.34
CA SER A 287 -3.27 4.30 3.29
C SER A 287 -4.61 5.01 3.21
N VAL A 288 -4.83 5.95 4.13
CA VAL A 288 -6.05 6.75 4.24
C VAL A 288 -5.76 8.17 3.79
N ARG A 289 -6.60 8.73 2.93
CA ARG A 289 -6.51 10.14 2.57
C ARG A 289 -6.96 11.01 3.74
N MET A 290 -6.07 11.88 4.20
CA MET A 290 -6.38 12.98 5.10
C MET A 290 -5.54 14.17 4.64
N ASP A 291 -6.19 15.15 4.02
CA ASP A 291 -5.48 16.29 3.45
C ASP A 291 -4.98 17.22 4.57
N ASP A 292 -5.76 17.39 5.65
CA ASP A 292 -5.37 18.19 6.80
C ASP A 292 -4.18 17.56 7.56
N PRO A 293 -3.02 18.25 7.66
CA PRO A 293 -1.82 17.70 8.31
C PRO A 293 -1.99 17.48 9.82
N TRP A 294 -2.81 18.30 10.50
CA TRP A 294 -3.08 18.15 11.93
C TRP A 294 -3.81 16.83 12.19
N LEU A 295 -4.87 16.59 11.42
CA LEU A 295 -5.62 15.35 11.49
C LEU A 295 -4.75 14.16 11.09
N ALA A 296 -3.94 14.29 10.04
CA ALA A 296 -3.04 13.24 9.58
C ALA A 296 -2.04 12.82 10.67
N GLN A 297 -1.36 13.78 11.32
CA GLN A 297 -0.38 13.49 12.36
C GLN A 297 -1.03 12.96 13.64
N ALA A 298 -2.13 13.58 14.09
CA ALA A 298 -2.88 13.10 15.25
C ALA A 298 -3.39 11.67 15.01
N TRP A 299 -3.94 11.40 13.82
CA TRP A 299 -4.39 10.06 13.46
C TRP A 299 -3.22 9.08 13.41
N ARG A 300 -2.08 9.38 12.77
CA ARG A 300 -0.90 8.49 12.82
C ARG A 300 -0.50 8.15 14.26
N ALA A 301 -0.44 9.14 15.15
CA ALA A 301 -0.02 8.94 16.53
C ALA A 301 -1.06 8.22 17.41
N GLN A 302 -2.36 8.47 17.19
CA GLN A 302 -3.47 7.85 17.93
C GLN A 302 -3.87 6.48 17.35
N GLN A 303 -3.57 6.22 16.08
CA GLN A 303 -4.09 5.10 15.28
C GLN A 303 -2.97 4.24 14.68
N PHE A 304 -2.02 3.88 15.53
CA PHE A 304 -1.42 2.55 15.41
C PHE A 304 -2.26 1.47 16.11
N GLY A 305 -3.58 1.63 16.01
CA GLY A 305 -4.56 0.65 16.42
C GLY A 305 -5.41 1.07 17.62
N GLY A 306 -6.69 1.34 17.36
CA GLY A 306 -7.67 0.47 18.03
C GLY A 306 -7.21 -0.99 17.92
N SER A 307 -7.67 -1.91 18.77
CA SER A 307 -7.29 -3.34 18.81
C SER A 307 -7.11 -4.08 17.47
N ASP A 308 -7.53 -3.51 16.35
CA ASP A 308 -7.40 -4.09 15.03
C ASP A 308 -5.96 -4.12 14.50
N THR A 309 -5.22 -5.11 14.99
CA THR A 309 -3.90 -5.59 14.54
C THR A 309 -3.84 -5.97 13.05
N ARG A 310 -4.96 -5.87 12.31
CA ARG A 310 -5.03 -6.21 10.89
C ARG A 310 -4.36 -5.21 9.97
N TRP A 311 -4.19 -3.94 10.36
CA TRP A 311 -3.67 -2.91 9.47
C TRP A 311 -2.24 -2.47 9.84
N ALA A 312 -1.45 -2.24 8.81
CA ALA A 312 -0.26 -1.38 8.88
C ALA A 312 -0.66 -0.06 8.24
N ALA A 313 -1.28 0.79 9.04
CA ALA A 313 -1.92 2.03 8.61
C ALA A 313 -0.89 3.13 8.32
N ASP A 314 -1.25 4.01 7.40
CA ASP A 314 -0.55 5.23 7.05
C ASP A 314 -1.56 6.25 6.47
N VAL A 315 -1.13 7.50 6.35
CA VAL A 315 -1.93 8.60 5.81
C VAL A 315 -1.24 9.20 4.60
N VAL A 316 -2.04 9.66 3.65
CA VAL A 316 -1.60 10.48 2.52
C VAL A 316 -2.46 11.75 2.44
N GLY A 317 -1.84 12.90 2.25
CA GLY A 317 -2.56 14.17 2.13
C GLY A 317 -1.97 15.05 1.04
N LYS A 318 -2.80 15.86 0.38
CA LYS A 318 -2.35 16.81 -0.65
C LYS A 318 -1.26 17.73 -0.16
N TYR A 319 -1.43 18.29 1.04
CA TYR A 319 -0.50 19.26 1.59
C TYR A 319 0.86 18.63 1.93
N GLU A 320 0.88 17.44 2.53
CA GLU A 320 2.12 16.70 2.80
C GLU A 320 2.85 16.29 1.51
N VAL A 321 2.12 15.79 0.51
CA VAL A 321 2.70 15.39 -0.78
C VAL A 321 3.25 16.60 -1.52
N THR A 322 2.51 17.72 -1.55
CA THR A 322 2.97 18.97 -2.18
C THR A 322 4.17 19.55 -1.44
N ALA A 323 4.17 19.58 -0.10
CA ALA A 323 5.31 20.03 0.71
C ALA A 323 6.58 19.25 0.39
N GLY A 324 6.48 17.91 0.36
CA GLY A 324 7.58 17.03 0.00
C GLY A 324 8.14 17.33 -1.39
N ARG A 325 7.28 17.56 -2.39
CA ARG A 325 7.68 17.92 -3.76
C ARG A 325 8.37 19.27 -3.86
N LEU A 326 7.83 20.28 -3.18
CA LEU A 326 8.43 21.62 -3.17
C LEU A 326 9.82 21.57 -2.53
N LEU A 327 9.94 20.91 -1.38
CA LEU A 327 11.22 20.75 -0.70
C LEU A 327 12.20 19.89 -1.51
N ASP A 328 11.75 18.81 -2.15
CA ASP A 328 12.60 18.01 -3.06
C ASP A 328 13.15 18.87 -4.20
N SER A 329 12.29 19.67 -4.85
CA SER A 329 12.68 20.56 -5.93
C SER A 329 13.68 21.63 -5.49
N ILE A 330 13.47 22.24 -4.32
CA ILE A 330 14.36 23.26 -3.76
C ILE A 330 15.70 22.65 -3.36
N ILE A 331 15.68 21.54 -2.61
CA ILE A 331 16.89 20.86 -2.11
C ILE A 331 17.73 20.29 -3.26
N ALA A 332 17.10 19.82 -4.34
CA ALA A 332 17.81 19.31 -5.51
C ALA A 332 18.69 20.36 -6.22
N THR A 333 18.48 21.66 -5.98
CA THR A 333 19.38 22.71 -6.47
C THR A 333 20.76 22.68 -5.82
N GLY A 334 20.86 22.14 -4.60
CA GLY A 334 22.09 22.06 -3.81
C GLY A 334 22.67 23.39 -3.32
N GLN A 335 21.98 24.51 -3.56
CA GLN A 335 22.46 25.87 -3.25
C GLN A 335 21.62 26.58 -2.18
N THR A 336 20.39 26.12 -1.93
CA THR A 336 19.49 26.79 -1.01
C THR A 336 19.81 26.48 0.46
N GLU A 337 20.14 27.52 1.22
CA GLU A 337 20.37 27.46 2.67
C GLU A 337 19.14 27.91 3.47
N ARG A 338 18.30 28.77 2.90
CA ARG A 338 17.09 29.29 3.57
C ARG A 338 15.88 29.34 2.64
N VAL A 339 14.72 28.93 3.15
CA VAL A 339 13.43 29.02 2.45
C VAL A 339 12.49 29.90 3.27
N PHE A 340 12.00 30.98 2.64
CA PHE A 340 10.95 31.80 3.20
C PHE A 340 9.58 31.23 2.81
N VAL A 341 8.77 30.85 3.79
CA VAL A 341 7.41 30.35 3.60
C VAL A 341 6.45 31.50 3.90
N CYS A 342 5.87 32.09 2.86
CA CYS A 342 5.04 33.27 2.93
C CYS A 342 3.55 32.89 2.94
N GLY A 343 2.87 33.20 4.04
CA GLY A 343 1.47 32.88 4.29
C GLY A 343 1.25 31.74 5.29
N THR A 344 0.02 31.62 5.78
CA THR A 344 -0.39 30.68 6.82
C THR A 344 -1.52 29.77 6.34
N SER A 345 -1.14 28.55 5.97
CA SER A 345 -2.09 27.50 5.53
C SER A 345 -1.65 26.13 6.02
N GLN A 346 -2.45 25.09 5.73
CA GLN A 346 -2.04 23.70 5.96
C GLN A 346 -0.72 23.36 5.26
N LEU A 347 -0.39 24.01 4.13
CA LEU A 347 0.88 23.79 3.45
C LEU A 347 2.07 24.27 4.29
N THR A 348 1.92 25.38 5.01
CA THR A 348 2.95 25.92 5.92
C THR A 348 3.32 24.87 6.97
N LEU A 349 2.32 24.28 7.63
CA LEU A 349 2.50 23.23 8.63
C LEU A 349 3.08 21.95 8.02
N ALA A 350 2.62 21.57 6.83
CA ALA A 350 3.13 20.40 6.11
C ALA A 350 4.61 20.55 5.73
N MET A 351 5.06 21.76 5.34
CA MET A 351 6.48 22.03 5.07
C MET A 351 7.34 21.92 6.34
N CYS A 352 6.88 22.46 7.47
CA CYS A 352 7.58 22.31 8.75
C CYS A 352 7.68 20.83 9.19
N ALA A 353 6.59 20.08 9.04
CA ALA A 353 6.52 18.67 9.37
C ALA A 353 7.43 17.81 8.46
N ASP A 354 7.39 18.02 7.14
CA ASP A 354 8.24 17.28 6.19
C ASP A 354 9.73 17.57 6.43
N LEU A 355 10.10 18.83 6.70
CA LEU A 355 11.49 19.15 7.02
C LEU A 355 11.95 18.52 8.34
N THR A 356 11.10 18.51 9.36
CA THR A 356 11.38 17.82 10.63
C THR A 356 11.58 16.33 10.41
N GLN A 357 10.74 15.70 9.59
CA GLN A 357 10.88 14.30 9.22
C GLN A 357 12.20 14.04 8.47
N ARG A 358 12.63 14.93 7.56
CA ARG A 358 13.92 14.81 6.87
C ARG A 358 15.10 14.92 7.82
N VAL A 359 15.06 15.83 8.79
CA VAL A 359 16.11 15.94 9.82
C VAL A 359 16.24 14.64 10.60
N LEU A 360 15.11 14.09 11.07
CA LEU A 360 15.10 12.81 11.78
C LEU A 360 15.71 11.68 10.95
N GLU A 361 15.35 11.59 9.68
CA GLU A 361 15.85 10.56 8.78
C GLU A 361 17.34 10.73 8.49
N ARG A 362 17.83 11.97 8.42
CA ARG A 362 19.25 12.28 8.23
C ARG A 362 20.09 12.01 9.48
N ASP A 363 19.54 12.27 10.66
CA ASP A 363 20.14 11.88 11.93
C ASP A 363 20.26 10.35 12.04
N PHE A 364 19.32 9.61 11.45
CA PHE A 364 19.39 8.16 11.35
C PHE A 364 20.38 7.67 10.29
N TYR A 365 20.31 8.23 9.08
CA TYR A 365 21.17 7.91 7.95
C TYR A 365 21.16 9.04 6.91
N THR A 366 22.32 9.65 6.68
CA THR A 366 22.54 10.63 5.61
C THR A 366 23.45 10.02 4.53
N PRO A 367 23.00 9.94 3.26
CA PRO A 367 23.86 9.59 2.14
C PRO A 367 25.04 10.56 2.00
N ALA A 368 26.22 10.07 1.58
CA ALA A 368 27.43 10.88 1.51
C ALA A 368 27.33 12.09 0.56
N ASP A 369 26.48 11.99 -0.46
CA ASP A 369 26.21 13.01 -1.49
C ASP A 369 24.93 13.82 -1.24
N ALA A 370 24.29 13.66 -0.07
CA ALA A 370 23.05 14.35 0.23
C ALA A 370 23.30 15.86 0.41
N PRO A 371 22.61 16.75 -0.35
CA PRO A 371 22.73 18.20 -0.20
C PRO A 371 22.22 18.63 1.19
N ALA A 372 22.72 19.71 1.79
CA ALA A 372 22.26 20.19 3.10
C ALA A 372 20.74 20.48 3.13
N LEU A 373 20.10 20.36 4.30
CA LEU A 373 18.72 20.79 4.46
C LEU A 373 18.69 22.31 4.70
N PRO A 374 17.77 23.05 4.07
CA PRO A 374 17.63 24.47 4.33
C PRO A 374 16.96 24.74 5.68
N ALA A 375 17.18 25.94 6.23
CA ALA A 375 16.36 26.51 7.29
C ALA A 375 15.03 27.04 6.72
N LEU A 376 13.96 27.05 7.52
CA LEU A 376 12.70 27.69 7.15
C LEU A 376 12.51 28.99 7.94
N THR A 377 11.94 29.99 7.28
CA THR A 377 11.45 31.19 7.95
C THR A 377 10.00 31.41 7.53
N LEU A 378 9.08 31.29 8.49
CA LEU A 378 7.66 31.55 8.29
C LEU A 378 7.42 33.06 8.29
N VAL A 379 6.73 33.59 7.29
CA VAL A 379 6.49 35.03 7.11
C VAL A 379 5.01 35.30 6.90
N GLU A 380 4.33 35.68 7.98
CA GLU A 380 2.96 36.20 8.01
C GLU A 380 2.68 36.80 9.40
N ARG A 381 1.64 37.60 9.55
CA ARG A 381 1.25 38.23 10.82
C ARG A 381 1.05 37.24 11.98
N ASP A 382 0.58 36.03 11.69
CA ASP A 382 0.30 34.94 12.64
C ASP A 382 1.33 33.79 12.53
N ALA A 383 2.50 34.03 11.93
CA ALA A 383 3.53 33.00 11.75
C ALA A 383 4.02 32.36 13.06
N GLU A 384 4.02 33.11 14.17
CA GLU A 384 4.41 32.60 15.49
C GLU A 384 3.43 31.54 16.02
N ASP A 385 2.13 31.69 15.77
CA ASP A 385 1.12 30.70 16.19
C ASP A 385 1.36 29.36 15.47
N TYR A 386 1.67 29.42 14.16
CA TYR A 386 1.98 28.23 13.36
C TYR A 386 3.29 27.55 13.78
N LEU A 387 4.29 28.32 14.24
CA LEU A 387 5.52 27.76 14.80
C LEU A 387 5.22 27.05 16.13
N HIS A 388 4.47 27.67 17.04
CA HIS A 388 4.06 27.06 18.31
C HIS A 388 3.26 25.77 18.10
N ASP A 389 2.34 25.78 17.14
CA ASP A 389 1.56 24.61 16.76
C ASP A 389 2.48 23.47 16.28
N HIS A 390 3.41 23.78 15.38
CA HIS A 390 4.40 22.79 14.92
C HIS A 390 5.26 22.23 16.05
N GLU A 391 5.72 23.07 16.98
CA GLU A 391 6.50 22.65 18.15
C GLU A 391 5.69 21.77 19.09
N PHE A 392 4.43 22.12 19.36
CA PHE A 392 3.51 21.30 20.13
C PHE A 392 3.39 19.90 19.53
N TYR A 393 3.27 19.79 18.21
CA TYR A 393 3.26 18.50 17.52
C TYR A 393 4.55 17.72 17.67
N ARG A 394 5.70 18.39 17.53
CA ARG A 394 7.00 17.74 17.71
C ARG A 394 7.13 17.13 19.10
N GLN A 395 6.64 17.84 20.12
CA GLN A 395 6.63 17.37 21.50
C GLN A 395 5.67 16.19 21.70
N GLN A 396 4.45 16.24 21.16
CA GLN A 396 3.48 15.13 21.26
C GLN A 396 3.98 13.85 20.58
N ALA A 397 4.73 13.97 19.49
CA ALA A 397 5.37 12.83 18.82
C ALA A 397 6.65 12.34 19.52
N GLY A 398 7.19 13.08 20.51
CA GLY A 398 8.37 12.69 21.27
C GLY A 398 9.69 12.83 20.52
N PHE A 399 9.77 13.76 19.55
CA PHE A 399 10.99 14.02 18.78
C PHE A 399 12.08 14.67 19.64
N VAL A 400 13.33 14.20 19.50
CA VAL A 400 14.48 14.59 20.33
C VAL A 400 15.51 15.43 19.55
N SER A 401 15.52 15.31 18.23
CA SER A 401 16.46 16.08 17.41
C SER A 401 16.27 17.57 17.70
N GLN A 402 17.39 18.31 17.77
CA GLN A 402 17.39 19.78 17.86
C GLN A 402 16.58 20.42 16.73
N GLY A 403 16.22 19.62 15.72
CA GLY A 403 15.22 19.93 14.72
C GLY A 403 15.78 20.83 13.64
N PRO A 404 15.01 21.03 12.57
CA PRO A 404 15.35 22.05 11.60
C PRO A 404 15.29 23.43 12.26
N ALA A 405 16.17 24.34 11.82
CA ALA A 405 16.04 25.75 12.15
C ALA A 405 14.77 26.28 11.45
N ILE A 406 13.69 26.46 12.22
CA ILE A 406 12.43 27.05 11.76
C ILE A 406 12.20 28.29 12.61
N ASP A 407 12.29 29.45 11.97
CA ASP A 407 12.03 30.75 12.57
C ASP A 407 10.67 31.29 12.10
N ALA A 408 10.10 32.25 12.83
CA ALA A 408 8.89 32.96 12.45
C ALA A 408 9.12 34.48 12.46
N VAL A 409 8.51 35.17 11.50
CA VAL A 409 8.49 36.63 11.39
C VAL A 409 7.03 37.07 11.32
N ALA A 410 6.56 37.71 12.39
CA ALA A 410 5.19 38.22 12.55
C ALA A 410 4.89 39.49 11.71
N GLU A 411 5.24 39.47 10.43
CA GLU A 411 4.99 40.54 9.47
C GLU A 411 4.37 39.97 8.18
N ALA A 412 3.44 40.72 7.57
CA ALA A 412 2.87 40.31 6.28
C ALA A 412 3.97 40.26 5.20
N PRO A 413 3.95 39.28 4.27
CA PRO A 413 4.98 39.08 3.24
C PRO A 413 4.85 40.10 2.09
N THR A 414 4.93 41.38 2.43
CA THR A 414 4.93 42.49 1.48
C THR A 414 6.28 42.61 0.78
N ILE A 415 6.33 43.27 -0.39
CA ILE A 415 7.60 43.49 -1.10
C ILE A 415 8.67 44.16 -0.20
N PRO A 416 8.40 45.23 0.56
CA PRO A 416 9.39 45.79 1.48
C PRO A 416 9.90 44.81 2.54
N THR A 417 8.99 44.06 3.18
CA THR A 417 9.34 43.03 4.17
C THR A 417 10.23 41.96 3.55
N MET A 418 9.84 41.42 2.40
CA MET A 418 10.61 40.38 1.72
C MET A 418 11.97 40.89 1.24
N LEU A 419 12.06 42.13 0.73
CA LEU A 419 13.35 42.71 0.33
C LEU A 419 14.31 42.89 1.52
N ARG A 420 13.78 43.27 2.68
CA ARG A 420 14.56 43.35 3.92
C ARG A 420 15.05 41.96 4.34
N LEU A 421 14.13 41.00 4.49
CA LEU A 421 14.46 39.64 4.94
C LEU A 421 15.43 38.92 4.00
N ILE A 422 15.22 39.03 2.68
CA ILE A 422 16.11 38.45 1.68
C ILE A 422 17.46 39.17 1.70
N GLY A 423 17.48 40.50 1.85
CA GLY A 423 18.70 41.30 1.90
C GLY A 423 19.54 41.13 3.17
N ASP A 424 18.92 40.73 4.29
CA ASP A 424 19.61 40.30 5.52
C ASP A 424 20.29 38.92 5.32
N THR A 425 20.07 38.27 4.18
CA THR A 425 20.60 36.97 3.77
C THR A 425 21.19 37.05 2.34
N ASP A 426 21.63 35.93 1.76
CA ASP A 426 22.07 35.90 0.35
C ASP A 426 20.91 35.46 -0.57
N PRO A 427 20.46 36.30 -1.52
CA PRO A 427 19.46 35.90 -2.51
C PRO A 427 19.86 34.69 -3.35
N ALA A 428 21.15 34.44 -3.54
CA ALA A 428 21.66 33.30 -4.32
C ALA A 428 21.47 31.95 -3.60
N THR A 429 21.35 31.97 -2.27
CA THR A 429 21.11 30.78 -1.43
C THR A 429 19.71 30.76 -0.81
N SER A 430 18.83 31.66 -1.26
CA SER A 430 17.46 31.78 -0.75
C SER A 430 16.44 31.16 -1.71
N ALA A 431 15.30 30.73 -1.19
CA ALA A 431 14.10 30.41 -1.96
C ALA A 431 12.86 30.97 -1.29
N VAL A 432 11.80 31.23 -2.05
CA VAL A 432 10.52 31.74 -1.51
C VAL A 432 9.38 30.84 -1.95
N VAL A 433 8.52 30.46 -1.01
CA VAL A 433 7.29 29.70 -1.27
C VAL A 433 6.11 30.50 -0.76
N PHE A 434 5.27 30.98 -1.68
CA PHE A 434 3.98 31.56 -1.35
C PHE A 434 2.94 30.45 -1.26
N VAL A 435 2.37 30.27 -0.07
CA VAL A 435 1.34 29.24 0.18
C VAL A 435 -0.07 29.72 -0.13
N ASP A 436 -0.30 31.04 -0.14
CA ASP A 436 -1.60 31.62 -0.42
C ASP A 436 -1.82 31.87 -1.92
N ALA A 437 -2.97 31.41 -2.43
CA ALA A 437 -3.33 31.52 -3.84
C ALA A 437 -3.42 32.96 -4.38
N HIS A 438 -3.47 33.97 -3.51
CA HIS A 438 -3.60 35.39 -3.90
C HIS A 438 -2.26 36.14 -3.96
N ALA A 439 -1.13 35.46 -3.74
CA ALA A 439 0.18 36.08 -3.69
C ALA A 439 0.88 36.28 -5.06
N GLY A 440 0.21 35.94 -6.18
CA GLY A 440 0.81 35.94 -7.52
C GLY A 440 1.47 37.25 -7.93
N THR A 441 0.88 38.40 -7.59
CA THR A 441 1.46 39.73 -7.89
C THR A 441 2.74 39.99 -7.10
N THR A 442 2.79 39.61 -5.82
CA THR A 442 4.00 39.76 -4.99
C THR A 442 5.11 38.82 -5.50
N ALA A 443 4.76 37.57 -5.81
CA ALA A 443 5.68 36.59 -6.36
C ALA A 443 6.31 37.07 -7.68
N ALA A 444 5.51 37.56 -8.63
CA ALA A 444 6.00 38.10 -9.90
C ALA A 444 6.92 39.32 -9.72
N ARG A 445 6.59 40.22 -8.77
CA ARG A 445 7.41 41.39 -8.46
C ARG A 445 8.75 41.03 -7.80
N LEU A 446 8.81 39.97 -6.99
CA LEU A 446 10.06 39.44 -6.44
C LEU A 446 10.88 38.75 -7.54
N ALA A 447 10.25 37.93 -8.37
CA ALA A 447 10.92 37.23 -9.47
C ALA A 447 11.58 38.20 -10.47
N ALA A 448 10.93 39.34 -10.75
CA ALA A 448 11.51 40.39 -11.58
C ALA A 448 12.74 41.08 -10.96
N ARG A 449 12.91 41.01 -9.63
CA ARG A 449 14.05 41.59 -8.89
C ARG A 449 15.17 40.57 -8.64
N PHE A 450 14.81 39.30 -8.47
CA PHE A 450 15.72 38.19 -8.21
C PHE A 450 15.47 37.06 -9.23
N PRO A 451 15.91 37.23 -10.50
CA PRO A 451 15.55 36.30 -11.58
C PRO A 451 16.09 34.89 -11.39
N GLU A 452 17.21 34.74 -10.67
CA GLU A 452 17.87 33.44 -10.43
C GLU A 452 17.37 32.71 -9.16
N MET A 453 16.63 33.41 -8.29
CA MET A 453 16.13 32.86 -7.03
C MET A 453 14.89 31.98 -7.28
N PRO A 454 14.85 30.74 -6.78
CA PRO A 454 13.65 29.91 -6.87
C PRO A 454 12.47 30.55 -6.13
N ILE A 455 11.37 30.77 -6.83
CA ILE A 455 10.13 31.28 -6.24
C ILE A 455 8.99 30.35 -6.66
N HIS A 456 8.26 29.84 -5.68
CA HIS A 456 7.09 29.00 -5.88
C HIS A 456 5.84 29.75 -5.44
N ALA A 457 4.79 29.76 -6.26
CA ALA A 457 3.52 30.37 -5.91
C ALA A 457 2.36 29.42 -6.21
N SER A 458 1.42 29.31 -5.27
CA SER A 458 0.21 28.53 -5.48
C SER A 458 -0.63 29.16 -6.59
N ASP A 459 -1.10 28.34 -7.53
CA ASP A 459 -2.06 28.74 -8.55
C ASP A 459 -3.16 27.67 -8.67
N LEU A 460 -4.41 28.11 -8.56
CA LEU A 460 -5.60 27.25 -8.57
C LEU A 460 -5.97 26.78 -9.98
N ASN A 461 -5.41 27.40 -11.03
CA ASN A 461 -5.70 27.09 -12.43
C ASN A 461 -4.61 26.27 -13.13
N THR A 462 -3.52 25.91 -12.45
CA THR A 462 -2.45 25.10 -13.03
C THR A 462 -2.76 23.60 -12.91
N SER A 463 -2.24 22.82 -13.86
CA SER A 463 -2.27 21.37 -13.81
C SER A 463 -0.87 20.83 -13.45
N ILE A 464 -0.77 19.58 -13.01
CA ILE A 464 0.54 18.92 -12.70
C ILE A 464 1.54 19.01 -13.88
N SER A 465 1.04 19.06 -15.12
CA SER A 465 1.87 19.23 -16.32
C SER A 465 2.50 20.62 -16.47
N ASP A 466 2.01 21.61 -15.71
CA ASP A 466 2.42 23.01 -15.79
C ASP A 466 3.39 23.41 -14.67
N ASP A 467 3.62 22.55 -13.67
CA ASP A 467 4.49 22.82 -12.51
C ASP A 467 5.95 23.17 -12.90
N SER A 468 6.41 22.79 -14.10
CA SER A 468 7.75 23.10 -14.61
C SER A 468 7.83 24.40 -15.43
N ILE A 469 6.70 25.07 -15.70
CA ILE A 469 6.66 26.26 -16.55
C ILE A 469 7.13 27.47 -15.74
N GLN A 470 8.27 28.04 -16.15
CA GLN A 470 8.78 29.29 -15.60
C GLN A 470 8.07 30.48 -16.26
N VAL A 471 7.38 31.30 -15.47
CA VAL A 471 6.59 32.42 -15.99
C VAL A 471 7.41 33.71 -16.09
N VAL A 472 8.13 34.06 -15.02
CA VAL A 472 9.03 35.23 -14.95
C VAL A 472 10.24 34.85 -14.09
N GLY A 473 11.46 34.97 -14.63
CA GLY A 473 12.66 34.47 -13.94
C GLY A 473 12.51 32.98 -13.60
N ARG A 474 12.85 32.59 -12.37
CA ARG A 474 12.62 31.25 -11.82
C ARG A 474 11.33 31.10 -11.00
N LEU A 475 10.32 31.93 -11.27
CA LEU A 475 8.97 31.77 -10.71
C LEU A 475 8.26 30.55 -11.32
N GLN A 476 7.88 29.60 -10.47
CA GLN A 476 7.13 28.40 -10.80
C GLN A 476 5.77 28.39 -10.08
N SER A 477 4.70 28.20 -10.84
CA SER A 477 3.39 27.92 -10.26
C SER A 477 3.32 26.47 -9.80
N TYR A 478 2.57 26.20 -8.73
CA TYR A 478 2.28 24.83 -8.32
C TYR A 478 0.81 24.68 -7.88
N SER A 479 0.31 23.45 -7.91
CA SER A 479 -1.01 23.09 -7.39
C SER A 479 -0.94 22.08 -6.24
N LEU A 480 -1.99 22.02 -5.43
CA LEU A 480 -2.15 21.00 -4.39
C LEU A 480 -2.53 19.66 -5.00
N VAL A 481 -1.70 18.63 -4.82
CA VAL A 481 -1.81 17.37 -5.58
C VAL A 481 -1.50 16.16 -4.71
N LEU A 482 -2.11 15.02 -5.02
CA LEU A 482 -1.81 13.72 -4.40
C LEU A 482 -0.75 12.91 -5.18
N ASP A 483 -0.14 13.52 -6.20
CA ASP A 483 0.86 12.85 -7.03
C ASP A 483 2.28 13.06 -6.48
N THR A 484 2.99 11.97 -6.21
CA THR A 484 4.41 11.97 -5.85
C THR A 484 5.27 12.01 -7.13
N GLN A 485 6.27 12.89 -7.24
CA GLN A 485 7.10 13.06 -8.45
C GLN A 485 7.76 11.75 -8.96
N GLU A 486 8.14 10.84 -8.07
CA GLU A 486 8.75 9.56 -8.47
C GLU A 486 7.74 8.51 -8.96
N GLY A 487 6.44 8.80 -8.90
CA GLY A 487 5.40 7.81 -9.19
C GLY A 487 5.39 6.63 -8.24
N GLN A 488 6.02 6.77 -7.08
CA GLN A 488 6.05 5.78 -6.03
C GLN A 488 5.29 6.39 -4.86
N MET A 489 4.05 5.94 -4.67
CA MET A 489 3.38 6.13 -3.39
C MET A 489 4.10 5.24 -2.37
N ARG A 490 5.07 5.82 -1.68
CA ARG A 490 5.79 5.14 -0.61
C ARG A 490 4.98 5.32 0.65
N ASP A 491 4.45 4.21 1.17
CA ASP A 491 3.98 4.22 2.55
C ASP A 491 5.19 4.43 3.47
N THR A 492 4.93 5.02 4.63
CA THR A 492 5.91 5.30 5.68
C THR A 492 6.73 4.06 6.06
N TRP A 493 6.14 2.87 5.93
CA TRP A 493 6.79 1.59 6.21
C TRP A 493 7.83 1.18 5.14
N GLU A 494 7.56 1.46 3.87
CA GLU A 494 8.53 1.29 2.79
C GLU A 494 9.68 2.28 2.91
N ARG A 495 9.38 3.53 3.30
CA ARG A 495 10.40 4.55 3.60
C ARG A 495 11.31 4.09 4.74
N ALA A 496 10.74 3.58 5.84
CA ALA A 496 11.49 3.01 6.95
C ALA A 496 12.33 1.79 6.54
N ALA A 497 11.74 0.83 5.82
CA ALA A 497 12.44 -0.36 5.34
C ALA A 497 13.65 -0.01 4.45
N ARG A 498 13.50 1.00 3.59
CA ARG A 498 14.60 1.52 2.77
C ARG A 498 15.70 2.13 3.62
N LEU A 499 15.37 3.04 4.53
CA LEU A 499 16.37 3.72 5.37
C LEU A 499 17.15 2.73 6.23
N ILE A 500 16.47 1.78 6.87
CA ILE A 500 17.09 0.72 7.66
C ILE A 500 18.08 -0.09 6.80
N HIS A 501 17.67 -0.45 5.58
CA HIS A 501 18.51 -1.19 4.65
C HIS A 501 19.72 -0.38 4.18
N GLU A 502 19.54 0.88 3.80
CA GLU A 502 20.65 1.73 3.33
C GLU A 502 21.67 1.98 4.43
N ARG A 503 21.22 2.18 5.67
CA ARG A 503 22.12 2.26 6.84
C ARG A 503 22.88 0.96 7.06
N TYR A 504 22.23 -0.20 6.90
CA TYR A 504 22.92 -1.49 6.98
C TYR A 504 23.99 -1.60 5.89
N VAL A 505 23.67 -1.26 4.64
CA VAL A 505 24.62 -1.26 3.52
C VAL A 505 25.81 -0.34 3.81
N SER A 506 25.59 0.83 4.42
CA SER A 506 26.67 1.75 4.76
C SER A 506 27.61 1.25 5.87
N THR A 507 27.24 0.22 6.62
CA THR A 507 28.14 -0.42 7.61
C THR A 507 29.07 -1.46 6.98
N ILE A 508 28.81 -1.85 5.73
CA ILE A 508 29.62 -2.82 5.01
C ILE A 508 30.78 -2.08 4.34
N ASP A 509 31.98 -2.68 4.42
CA ASP A 509 33.17 -2.17 3.74
C ASP A 509 32.88 -1.93 2.24
N PRO A 510 33.03 -0.70 1.72
CA PRO A 510 32.80 -0.38 0.31
C PRO A 510 33.62 -1.24 -0.65
N ASP A 511 34.83 -1.63 -0.24
CA ASP A 511 35.79 -2.41 -1.04
C ASP A 511 35.63 -3.92 -0.83
N GLY A 512 34.76 -4.34 0.10
CA GLY A 512 34.45 -5.74 0.38
C GLY A 512 33.50 -6.38 -0.65
N PRO A 513 33.51 -7.72 -0.79
CA PRO A 513 32.58 -8.42 -1.67
C PRO A 513 31.12 -8.23 -1.20
N ARG A 514 30.27 -7.66 -2.06
CA ARG A 514 28.84 -7.46 -1.77
C ARG A 514 28.02 -8.69 -2.12
N SER A 515 27.25 -9.17 -1.15
CA SER A 515 26.22 -10.19 -1.42
C SER A 515 25.04 -9.58 -2.19
N PRO A 516 24.24 -10.39 -2.92
CA PRO A 516 23.01 -9.91 -3.56
C PRO A 516 22.00 -9.26 -2.61
N ALA A 517 22.11 -9.55 -1.30
CA ALA A 517 21.28 -8.97 -0.25
C ALA A 517 21.81 -7.63 0.29
N ALA A 518 23.02 -7.22 -0.11
CA ALA A 518 23.72 -6.01 0.36
C ALA A 518 23.91 -4.97 -0.77
N MET A 519 23.06 -5.01 -1.80
CA MET A 519 23.04 -4.02 -2.86
C MET A 519 22.30 -2.75 -2.39
N PRO A 520 22.65 -1.55 -2.91
CA PRO A 520 21.86 -0.33 -2.72
C PRO A 520 20.38 -0.57 -3.06
N TRP A 521 19.46 0.14 -2.41
CA TRP A 521 18.04 -0.14 -2.53
C TRP A 521 17.55 -0.12 -3.97
N THR A 522 18.04 0.81 -4.80
CA THR A 522 17.71 0.99 -6.22
C THR A 522 18.09 -0.22 -7.09
N GLU A 523 19.14 -0.93 -6.72
CA GLU A 523 19.64 -2.14 -7.40
C GLU A 523 19.16 -3.44 -6.72
N LEU A 524 18.67 -3.34 -5.48
CA LEU A 524 18.22 -4.46 -4.68
C LEU A 524 17.04 -5.19 -5.36
N SER A 525 17.13 -6.52 -5.41
CA SER A 525 16.07 -7.33 -6.02
C SER A 525 14.76 -7.23 -5.24
N GLU A 526 13.63 -7.38 -5.95
CA GLU A 526 12.29 -7.33 -5.34
C GLU A 526 12.10 -8.37 -4.22
N PHE A 527 12.79 -9.50 -4.29
CA PHE A 527 12.81 -10.49 -3.21
C PHE A 527 13.40 -9.91 -1.91
N TYR A 528 14.52 -9.20 -1.99
CA TYR A 528 15.15 -8.62 -0.80
C TYR A 528 14.43 -7.36 -0.31
N ARG A 529 13.95 -6.49 -1.20
CA ARG A 529 13.05 -5.38 -0.82
C ARG A 529 11.80 -5.91 -0.11
N GLY A 530 11.23 -7.00 -0.62
CA GLY A 530 10.10 -7.68 0.00
C GLY A 530 10.43 -8.27 1.39
N SER A 531 11.64 -8.82 1.58
CA SER A 531 12.12 -9.27 2.89
C SER A 531 12.27 -8.11 3.88
N ASN A 532 12.80 -6.97 3.46
CA ASN A 532 12.93 -5.78 4.32
C ASN A 532 11.57 -5.20 4.73
N ARG A 533 10.62 -5.07 3.78
CA ARG A 533 9.25 -4.64 4.10
C ARG A 533 8.53 -5.62 5.03
N ARG A 534 8.79 -6.93 4.88
CA ARG A 534 8.25 -7.97 5.77
C ARG A 534 8.77 -7.77 7.20
N GLN A 535 10.08 -7.62 7.39
CA GLN A 535 10.69 -7.43 8.71
C GLN A 535 10.05 -6.26 9.48
N VAL A 536 9.90 -5.10 8.83
CA VAL A 536 9.26 -3.93 9.46
C VAL A 536 7.81 -4.23 9.86
N ARG A 537 7.02 -4.85 8.97
CA ARG A 537 5.61 -5.17 9.26
C ARG A 537 5.46 -6.24 10.34
N ASN A 538 6.34 -7.24 10.34
CA ASN A 538 6.33 -8.29 11.35
C ASN A 538 6.70 -7.71 12.73
N ALA A 539 7.66 -6.78 12.80
CA ALA A 539 7.97 -6.05 14.03
C ALA A 539 6.75 -5.35 14.63
N LEU A 540 5.92 -4.69 13.80
CA LEU A 540 4.67 -4.07 14.28
C LEU A 540 3.73 -5.10 14.93
N TRP A 541 3.59 -6.27 14.31
CA TRP A 541 2.74 -7.35 14.82
C TRP A 541 3.28 -7.96 16.11
N MET A 542 4.56 -8.31 16.14
CA MET A 542 5.22 -8.94 17.29
C MET A 542 5.12 -8.07 18.56
N VAL A 543 5.39 -6.77 18.42
CA VAL A 543 5.33 -5.83 19.55
C VAL A 543 3.94 -5.78 20.19
N GLU A 544 2.87 -5.83 19.39
CA GLU A 544 1.51 -5.85 19.94
C GLU A 544 1.10 -7.22 20.47
N GLN A 545 1.27 -8.25 19.65
CA GLN A 545 0.68 -9.57 19.90
C GLN A 545 1.49 -10.44 20.84
N ILE A 546 2.82 -10.26 20.87
CA ILE A 546 3.73 -11.05 21.69
C ILE A 546 4.14 -10.29 22.93
N ALA A 547 4.52 -9.01 22.78
CA ALA A 547 4.99 -8.19 23.89
C ALA A 547 3.89 -7.40 24.61
N GLY A 548 2.66 -7.35 24.08
CA GLY A 548 1.55 -6.65 24.75
C GLY A 548 1.76 -5.13 24.82
N HIS A 549 2.47 -4.56 23.86
CA HIS A 549 2.64 -3.12 23.71
C HIS A 549 1.55 -2.53 22.80
N THR A 550 1.40 -1.21 22.87
CA THR A 550 0.69 -0.41 21.87
C THR A 550 1.68 0.55 21.21
N TRP A 551 1.46 0.78 19.93
CA TRP A 551 2.16 1.82 19.19
C TRP A 551 1.47 3.20 19.34
N ASN A 552 0.29 3.28 19.96
CA ASN A 552 -0.35 4.56 20.29
C ASN A 552 0.39 5.23 21.47
N THR A 553 1.20 6.22 21.14
CA THR A 553 1.99 7.02 22.10
C THR A 553 1.49 8.45 22.23
N TRP A 554 0.35 8.80 21.62
CA TRP A 554 -0.19 10.16 21.71
C TRP A 554 -0.45 10.56 23.17
N GLY A 555 -0.03 11.77 23.55
CA GLY A 555 -0.21 12.32 24.89
C GLY A 555 0.71 11.74 25.98
N SER A 556 1.42 10.64 25.73
CA SER A 556 2.42 10.09 26.67
C SER A 556 3.60 9.49 25.89
N PRO A 557 4.53 10.34 25.41
CA PRO A 557 5.67 9.87 24.65
C PRO A 557 6.57 8.99 25.54
N PRO A 558 7.05 7.82 25.04
CA PRO A 558 7.89 6.94 25.84
C PRO A 558 9.27 7.57 26.08
N ALA A 559 9.88 7.20 27.22
CA ALA A 559 11.15 7.75 27.71
C ALA A 559 12.24 7.79 26.64
N GLN A 560 12.97 8.91 26.56
CA GLN A 560 14.06 9.03 25.59
C GLN A 560 15.21 8.10 25.96
N LEU A 561 15.84 7.49 24.95
CA LEU A 561 16.98 6.60 25.12
C LEU A 561 18.15 7.14 24.29
N SER A 562 19.34 7.22 24.88
CA SER A 562 20.54 7.69 24.21
C SER A 562 21.07 6.64 23.23
N GLY A 563 21.41 7.07 22.01
CA GLY A 563 22.00 6.17 21.02
C GLY A 563 23.39 5.65 21.40
N SER A 564 24.21 6.47 22.06
CA SER A 564 25.55 6.06 22.50
C SER A 564 25.50 5.03 23.63
N GLU A 565 24.55 5.18 24.56
CA GLU A 565 24.34 4.22 25.65
C GLU A 565 23.78 2.91 25.10
N MET A 566 22.75 2.99 24.24
CA MET A 566 22.12 1.80 23.64
C MET A 566 23.11 0.97 22.82
N ALA A 567 24.04 1.61 22.10
CA ALA A 567 25.06 0.93 21.30
C ALA A 567 26.04 0.08 22.15
N GLN A 568 26.21 0.39 23.43
CA GLN A 568 27.11 -0.33 24.34
C GLN A 568 26.45 -1.52 25.05
N LEU A 569 25.12 -1.60 25.01
CA LEU A 569 24.35 -2.65 25.70
C LEU A 569 24.29 -3.94 24.88
N ALA A 570 24.17 -5.08 25.58
CA ALA A 570 23.87 -6.35 24.92
C ALA A 570 22.46 -6.32 24.29
N PRO A 571 22.18 -7.12 23.24
CA PRO A 571 20.88 -7.08 22.56
C PRO A 571 19.65 -7.27 23.46
N LEU A 572 19.72 -8.16 24.46
CA LEU A 572 18.62 -8.35 25.42
C LEU A 572 18.45 -7.16 26.37
N GLU A 573 19.54 -6.53 26.78
CA GLU A 573 19.49 -5.32 27.62
C GLU A 573 18.95 -4.13 26.82
N GLN A 574 19.26 -4.02 25.53
CA GLN A 574 18.65 -3.02 24.65
C GLN A 574 17.12 -3.22 24.59
N LEU A 575 16.67 -4.47 24.44
CA LEU A 575 15.24 -4.80 24.41
C LEU A 575 14.56 -4.47 25.75
N ASP A 576 15.19 -4.82 26.87
CA ASP A 576 14.71 -4.49 28.22
C ASP A 576 14.57 -2.96 28.43
N ARG A 577 15.57 -2.18 28.00
CA ARG A 577 15.50 -0.70 28.02
C ARG A 577 14.39 -0.12 27.14
N MET A 578 14.00 -0.82 26.09
CA MET A 578 12.85 -0.47 25.26
C MET A 578 11.51 -0.96 25.83
N GLY A 579 11.52 -1.64 26.98
CA GLY A 579 10.35 -2.13 27.70
C GLY A 579 9.96 -3.58 27.36
N PHE A 580 10.82 -4.32 26.66
CA PHE A 580 10.55 -5.71 26.29
C PHE A 580 11.28 -6.65 27.24
N ASP A 581 10.52 -7.35 28.09
CA ASP A 581 11.09 -8.35 28.99
C ASP A 581 11.76 -9.51 28.23
N HIS A 582 12.55 -10.30 28.95
CA HIS A 582 13.34 -11.39 28.39
C HIS A 582 12.49 -12.44 27.65
N ASP A 583 11.34 -12.83 28.20
CA ASP A 583 10.48 -13.85 27.60
C ASP A 583 9.83 -13.33 26.32
N ALA A 584 9.29 -12.11 26.36
CA ALA A 584 8.75 -11.44 25.20
C ALA A 584 9.81 -11.27 24.10
N ALA A 585 11.02 -10.86 24.46
CA ALA A 585 12.15 -10.72 23.53
C ALA A 585 12.47 -12.03 22.79
N LEU A 586 12.55 -13.15 23.51
CA LEU A 586 12.83 -14.46 22.91
C LEU A 586 11.69 -14.94 22.01
N ARG A 587 10.43 -14.81 22.45
CA ARG A 587 9.25 -15.17 21.63
C ARG A 587 9.15 -14.32 20.36
N MET A 588 9.50 -13.03 20.43
CA MET A 588 9.57 -12.17 19.25
C MET A 588 10.70 -12.59 18.31
N ALA A 589 11.90 -12.91 18.83
CA ALA A 589 13.01 -13.37 18.01
C ALA A 589 12.68 -14.68 17.27
N GLN A 590 11.98 -15.60 17.95
CA GLN A 590 11.44 -16.82 17.35
C GLN A 590 10.47 -16.50 16.22
N ALA A 591 9.47 -15.65 16.47
CA ALA A 591 8.46 -15.32 15.48
C ALA A 591 9.05 -14.64 14.22
N GLU A 592 10.05 -13.77 14.38
CA GLU A 592 10.78 -13.18 13.24
C GLU A 592 11.54 -14.24 12.44
N HIS A 593 12.25 -15.15 13.12
CA HIS A 593 12.98 -16.24 12.46
C HIS A 593 12.04 -17.15 11.65
N GLU A 594 10.90 -17.52 12.22
CA GLU A 594 9.90 -18.36 11.56
C GLU A 594 9.26 -17.65 10.36
N ASP A 595 8.92 -16.36 10.48
CA ASP A 595 8.38 -15.55 9.39
C ASP A 595 9.39 -15.39 8.25
N TRP A 596 10.66 -15.11 8.59
CA TRP A 596 11.78 -15.06 7.64
C TRP A 596 11.95 -16.40 6.90
N CYS A 597 11.99 -17.52 7.63
CA CYS A 597 12.08 -18.86 7.06
C CYS A 597 10.93 -19.15 6.09
N ARG A 598 9.69 -18.80 6.48
CA ARG A 598 8.48 -18.97 5.67
C ARG A 598 8.56 -18.15 4.40
N TYR A 599 9.03 -16.91 4.48
CA TYR A 599 9.22 -16.02 3.32
C TYR A 599 10.24 -16.59 2.33
N TYR A 600 11.38 -17.06 2.81
CA TYR A 600 12.43 -17.65 1.98
C TYR A 600 11.95 -18.94 1.30
N ARG A 601 11.37 -19.88 2.06
CA ARG A 601 10.83 -21.15 1.52
C ARG A 601 9.75 -20.92 0.47
N ARG A 602 8.82 -19.98 0.70
CA ARG A 602 7.79 -19.60 -0.28
C ARG A 602 8.38 -19.07 -1.60
N ASN A 603 9.57 -18.47 -1.55
CA ASN A 603 10.29 -17.97 -2.71
C ASN A 603 11.29 -18.99 -3.31
N GLY A 604 11.19 -20.26 -2.90
CA GLY A 604 11.95 -21.39 -3.44
C GLY A 604 13.35 -21.53 -2.86
N TRP A 605 13.63 -20.92 -1.71
CA TRP A 605 14.87 -21.18 -0.97
C TRP A 605 14.79 -22.46 -0.16
N ARG A 606 15.92 -23.12 0.00
CA ARG A 606 16.06 -24.38 0.74
C ARG A 606 17.24 -24.32 1.70
N TYR A 607 17.17 -25.11 2.75
CA TYR A 607 18.29 -25.32 3.65
C TYR A 607 19.45 -26.01 2.91
N GLY A 608 20.67 -25.61 3.25
CA GLY A 608 21.91 -26.30 2.88
C GLY A 608 23.13 -25.52 3.37
N SER A 609 24.22 -26.24 3.59
CA SER A 609 25.51 -25.68 4.02
C SER A 609 26.61 -26.22 3.09
N PRO A 610 27.46 -25.37 2.50
CA PRO A 610 27.54 -23.92 2.67
C PRO A 610 26.39 -23.16 2.01
N ARG A 611 26.20 -21.89 2.42
CA ARG A 611 25.26 -20.95 1.79
C ARG A 611 25.63 -20.72 0.32
N ASP A 612 24.62 -20.73 -0.56
CA ASP A 612 24.76 -20.42 -1.99
C ASP A 612 23.50 -19.70 -2.50
N ASP A 613 23.57 -18.37 -2.56
CA ASP A 613 22.47 -17.50 -2.97
C ASP A 613 22.07 -17.70 -4.44
N SER A 614 23.02 -18.12 -5.31
CA SER A 614 22.76 -18.33 -6.73
C SER A 614 21.84 -19.51 -6.99
N HIS A 615 21.93 -20.55 -6.14
CA HIS A 615 21.08 -21.73 -6.14
C HIS A 615 19.98 -21.69 -5.07
N LYS A 616 19.78 -20.54 -4.41
CA LYS A 616 18.81 -20.33 -3.33
C LYS A 616 18.97 -21.28 -2.15
N ILE A 617 20.21 -21.50 -1.72
CA ILE A 617 20.58 -22.33 -0.58
C ILE A 617 21.01 -21.42 0.56
N HIS A 618 20.37 -21.56 1.73
CA HIS A 618 20.73 -20.78 2.92
C HIS A 618 20.85 -21.69 4.15
N ASP A 619 22.01 -21.60 4.80
CA ASP A 619 22.44 -22.35 5.99
C ASP A 619 21.63 -22.08 7.26
N LYS A 620 20.93 -20.94 7.35
CA LYS A 620 20.12 -20.55 8.50
C LYS A 620 18.63 -20.92 8.37
N LEU A 621 18.22 -21.61 7.31
CA LEU A 621 16.82 -22.06 7.14
C LEU A 621 16.47 -23.29 7.99
N VAL A 622 16.80 -23.24 9.28
CA VAL A 622 16.62 -24.28 10.28
C VAL A 622 15.39 -24.02 11.16
N ASP A 623 14.98 -25.02 11.92
CA ASP A 623 13.96 -24.89 12.96
C ASP A 623 14.45 -24.02 14.13
N TRP A 624 13.54 -23.37 14.86
CA TRP A 624 13.90 -22.54 16.00
C TRP A 624 14.66 -23.30 17.08
N SER A 625 14.34 -24.58 17.32
CA SER A 625 15.04 -25.42 18.29
C SER A 625 16.56 -25.49 18.05
N VAL A 626 16.99 -25.42 16.78
CA VAL A 626 18.42 -25.36 16.41
C VAL A 626 19.01 -24.00 16.77
N VAL A 627 18.29 -22.91 16.48
CA VAL A 627 18.70 -21.54 16.81
C VAL A 627 18.86 -21.37 18.32
N GLU A 628 17.90 -21.89 19.10
CA GLU A 628 17.90 -21.83 20.56
C GLU A 628 19.07 -22.62 21.18
N SER A 629 19.43 -23.75 20.57
CA SER A 629 20.54 -24.59 21.04
C SER A 629 21.95 -24.06 20.74
N ASP A 630 22.09 -23.13 19.77
CA ASP A 630 23.37 -22.53 19.38
C ASP A 630 23.45 -21.06 19.85
N PRO A 631 24.32 -20.73 20.82
CA PRO A 631 24.44 -19.37 21.35
C PRO A 631 24.74 -18.31 20.29
N ASN A 632 25.45 -18.67 19.20
CA ASN A 632 25.77 -17.73 18.13
C ASN A 632 24.56 -17.43 17.27
N LEU A 633 23.75 -18.45 16.93
CA LEU A 633 22.51 -18.27 16.17
C LEU A 633 21.48 -17.51 17.00
N LEU A 634 21.32 -17.85 18.28
CA LEU A 634 20.43 -17.15 19.20
C LEU A 634 20.81 -15.67 19.34
N ASN A 635 22.08 -15.37 19.61
CA ASN A 635 22.56 -13.99 19.71
C ASN A 635 22.35 -13.22 18.39
N ALA A 636 22.58 -13.86 17.24
CA ALA A 636 22.32 -13.24 15.94
C ALA A 636 20.83 -12.91 15.73
N ALA A 637 19.92 -13.82 16.11
CA ALA A 637 18.48 -13.61 16.00
C ALA A 637 18.00 -12.45 16.90
N VAL A 638 18.41 -12.46 18.18
CA VAL A 638 18.04 -11.40 19.14
C VAL A 638 18.66 -10.06 18.74
N ARG A 639 19.91 -10.03 18.27
CA ARG A 639 20.56 -8.82 17.76
C ARG A 639 19.83 -8.24 16.56
N SER A 640 19.36 -9.09 15.63
CA SER A 640 18.55 -8.63 14.50
C SER A 640 17.26 -7.97 14.98
N LEU A 641 16.54 -8.59 15.93
CA LEU A 641 15.32 -8.03 16.49
C LEU A 641 15.57 -6.69 17.19
N ALA A 642 16.57 -6.63 18.08
CA ALA A 642 16.96 -5.42 18.80
C ALA A 642 17.31 -4.29 17.83
N GLY A 643 18.12 -4.58 16.80
CA GLY A 643 18.51 -3.63 15.77
C GLY A 643 17.31 -3.10 14.96
N THR A 644 16.36 -3.95 14.60
CA THR A 644 15.13 -3.53 13.90
C THR A 644 14.28 -2.61 14.78
N LEU A 645 13.98 -3.01 16.02
CA LEU A 645 13.15 -2.23 16.94
C LEU A 645 13.81 -0.90 17.34
N TRP A 646 15.13 -0.92 17.54
CA TRP A 646 15.91 0.29 17.78
C TRP A 646 15.86 1.23 16.57
N SER A 647 16.03 0.70 15.35
CA SER A 647 15.96 1.53 14.14
C SER A 647 14.59 2.15 13.95
N LEU A 648 13.51 1.41 14.19
CA LEU A 648 12.14 1.93 14.18
C LEU A 648 11.97 3.07 15.19
N ARG A 649 12.50 2.90 16.41
CA ARG A 649 12.48 3.94 17.45
C ARG A 649 13.19 5.21 17.02
N GLN A 650 14.38 5.09 16.41
CA GLN A 650 15.15 6.23 15.92
C GLN A 650 14.45 6.94 14.75
N LEU A 651 13.68 6.22 13.94
CA LEU A 651 12.83 6.77 12.89
C LEU A 651 11.48 7.32 13.40
N GLY A 652 11.28 7.40 14.72
CA GLY A 652 10.09 7.98 15.34
C GLY A 652 8.96 7.00 15.66
N PHE A 653 9.07 5.72 15.26
CA PHE A 653 8.07 4.70 15.58
C PHE A 653 8.35 4.10 16.95
N ARG A 654 7.56 4.47 17.95
CA ARG A 654 7.76 4.04 19.33
C ARG A 654 6.56 3.28 19.83
N SER A 655 6.81 2.24 20.61
CA SER A 655 5.77 1.54 21.36
C SER A 655 5.94 1.79 22.85
N ARG A 656 4.87 1.50 23.59
CA ARG A 656 4.83 1.47 25.05
C ARG A 656 3.99 0.27 25.51
N PRO A 657 4.15 -0.23 26.74
CA PRO A 657 3.27 -1.26 27.29
C PRO A 657 1.79 -0.86 27.17
N LEU A 658 0.90 -1.78 26.77
CA LEU A 658 -0.54 -1.49 26.68
C LEU A 658 -1.15 -1.25 28.07
N TRP A 659 -0.74 -2.06 29.04
CA TRP A 659 -1.14 -1.94 30.44
C TRP A 659 -0.20 -0.98 31.14
N GLN A 660 -0.73 0.16 31.55
CA GLN A 660 0.00 1.20 32.26
C GLN A 660 -0.25 1.09 33.77
N SER A 661 0.72 1.50 34.58
CA SER A 661 0.62 1.42 36.04
C SER A 661 0.04 2.71 36.61
N PHE A 662 -1.00 2.58 37.43
CA PHE A 662 -1.67 3.69 38.09
C PHE A 662 -1.71 3.49 39.60
N THR A 663 -1.70 4.60 40.33
CA THR A 663 -2.08 4.61 41.74
C THR A 663 -3.53 5.04 41.87
N ARG A 664 -4.25 4.44 42.82
CA ARG A 664 -5.58 4.89 43.19
C ARG A 664 -5.47 6.24 43.90
N VAL A 665 -6.35 7.19 43.57
CA VAL A 665 -6.41 8.53 44.15
C VAL A 665 -7.84 8.94 44.48
N GLY A 666 -7.97 9.97 45.30
CA GLY A 666 -9.25 10.49 45.75
C GLY A 666 -9.74 9.86 47.05
N THR A 667 -10.76 10.49 47.64
CA THR A 667 -11.35 10.12 48.92
C THR A 667 -12.81 9.69 48.75
N VAL A 668 -13.26 8.77 49.61
CA VAL A 668 -14.65 8.31 49.70
C VAL A 668 -15.16 8.44 51.13
N THR A 669 -16.47 8.41 51.33
CA THR A 669 -17.06 8.09 52.63
C THR A 669 -17.29 6.58 52.72
N ALA A 670 -17.02 5.99 53.86
CA ALA A 670 -17.21 4.55 54.06
C ALA A 670 -17.68 4.24 55.47
N GLU A 671 -18.64 3.32 55.57
CA GLU A 671 -19.21 2.84 56.83
C GLU A 671 -19.20 1.31 56.84
N GLN A 672 -18.67 0.71 57.90
CA GLN A 672 -18.74 -0.74 58.08
C GLN A 672 -20.15 -1.15 58.54
N ARG A 673 -20.78 -2.08 57.82
CA ARG A 673 -22.15 -2.53 58.15
C ARG A 673 -22.12 -3.87 58.86
N SER A 674 -22.86 -3.98 59.96
CA SER A 674 -22.96 -5.20 60.77
C SER A 674 -24.06 -6.18 60.31
N VAL A 675 -24.83 -5.83 59.28
CA VAL A 675 -25.94 -6.63 58.76
C VAL A 675 -25.77 -6.88 57.26
N PRO A 676 -26.23 -8.03 56.72
CA PRO A 676 -26.14 -8.28 55.30
C PRO A 676 -27.07 -7.32 54.56
N TRP A 677 -26.65 -6.89 53.36
CA TRP A 677 -27.44 -5.98 52.54
C TRP A 677 -27.19 -6.25 51.06
N THR A 678 -28.09 -5.74 50.22
CA THR A 678 -27.98 -5.88 48.77
C THR A 678 -28.00 -4.53 48.10
N TRP A 679 -27.32 -4.43 46.97
CA TRP A 679 -27.33 -3.27 46.09
C TRP A 679 -27.29 -3.72 44.64
N THR A 680 -27.60 -2.82 43.73
CA THR A 680 -27.60 -3.11 42.29
C THR A 680 -26.36 -2.49 41.67
N SER A 681 -25.56 -3.28 40.96
CA SER A 681 -24.39 -2.79 40.22
C SER A 681 -24.81 -1.87 39.07
N ASP A 682 -23.85 -1.11 38.54
CA ASP A 682 -24.07 -0.30 37.33
C ASP A 682 -24.45 -1.18 36.11
N SER A 683 -24.05 -2.46 36.13
CA SER A 683 -24.44 -3.47 35.13
C SER A 683 -25.81 -4.13 35.39
N GLY A 684 -26.54 -3.71 36.42
CA GLY A 684 -27.89 -4.20 36.75
C GLY A 684 -27.93 -5.51 37.55
N HIS A 685 -26.78 -6.04 37.98
CA HIS A 685 -26.73 -7.25 38.80
C HIS A 685 -26.98 -6.94 40.27
N THR A 686 -27.78 -7.79 40.94
CA THR A 686 -27.98 -7.68 42.39
C THR A 686 -26.78 -8.27 43.13
N MET A 687 -26.03 -7.41 43.80
CA MET A 687 -24.89 -7.74 44.64
C MET A 687 -25.32 -8.00 46.08
N ARG A 688 -24.63 -8.91 46.76
CA ARG A 688 -24.87 -9.24 48.18
C ARG A 688 -23.61 -9.00 48.99
N ALA A 689 -23.74 -8.22 50.06
CA ALA A 689 -22.69 -7.95 51.02
C ALA A 689 -22.94 -8.72 52.32
N ALA A 690 -21.88 -9.24 52.92
CA ALA A 690 -21.92 -9.95 54.18
C ALA A 690 -21.90 -8.98 55.38
N PRO A 691 -22.33 -9.42 56.58
CA PRO A 691 -22.04 -8.71 57.81
C PRO A 691 -20.53 -8.45 57.95
N GLY A 692 -20.15 -7.21 58.25
CA GLY A 692 -18.75 -6.78 58.38
C GLY A 692 -18.17 -6.16 57.11
N ASP A 693 -18.86 -6.23 55.96
CA ASP A 693 -18.42 -5.55 54.74
C ASP A 693 -18.66 -4.03 54.83
N TRP A 694 -17.83 -3.28 54.10
CA TRP A 694 -17.89 -1.82 54.06
C TRP A 694 -18.82 -1.34 52.96
N ALA A 695 -19.70 -0.40 53.30
CA ALA A 695 -20.49 0.36 52.34
C ALA A 695 -19.74 1.65 51.96
N ILE A 696 -19.29 1.72 50.72
CA ILE A 696 -18.58 2.87 50.17
C ILE A 696 -19.58 3.78 49.47
N GLN A 697 -19.49 5.08 49.71
CA GLN A 697 -20.33 6.09 49.07
C GLN A 697 -19.48 7.12 48.32
N GLU A 698 -19.87 7.37 47.06
CA GLU A 698 -19.28 8.43 46.23
C GLU A 698 -20.29 8.87 45.17
N ASN A 699 -20.54 10.18 45.06
CA ASN A 699 -21.42 10.77 44.04
C ASN A 699 -22.82 10.11 43.95
N GLY A 700 -23.40 9.75 45.11
CA GLY A 700 -24.72 9.11 45.20
C GLY A 700 -24.73 7.62 44.85
N LYS A 701 -23.60 7.02 44.44
CA LYS A 701 -23.45 5.57 44.27
C LYS A 701 -23.02 4.93 45.59
N VAL A 702 -23.51 3.73 45.85
CA VAL A 702 -23.13 2.91 47.00
C VAL A 702 -22.74 1.51 46.54
N TRP A 703 -21.58 1.02 46.96
CA TRP A 703 -21.14 -0.34 46.68
C TRP A 703 -20.49 -0.98 47.90
N SER A 704 -20.46 -2.31 47.93
CA SER A 704 -19.84 -3.07 49.02
C SER A 704 -18.39 -3.44 48.72
N VAL A 705 -17.52 -3.38 49.72
CA VAL A 705 -16.15 -3.92 49.67
C VAL A 705 -15.94 -4.80 50.91
N ARG A 706 -15.41 -6.01 50.72
CA ARG A 706 -15.07 -6.90 51.83
C ARG A 706 -14.07 -6.26 52.79
N ASP A 707 -14.17 -6.55 54.08
CA ASP A 707 -13.31 -5.93 55.11
C ASP A 707 -11.80 -6.10 54.84
N ASP A 708 -11.39 -7.30 54.43
CA ASP A 708 -9.99 -7.59 54.11
C ASP A 708 -9.48 -6.77 52.92
N VAL A 709 -10.28 -6.66 51.86
CA VAL A 709 -9.96 -5.83 50.68
C VAL A 709 -9.99 -4.35 51.04
N PHE A 710 -10.94 -3.90 51.86
CA PHE A 710 -11.07 -2.49 52.25
C PHE A 710 -9.82 -2.02 53.02
N ARG A 711 -9.37 -2.77 54.01
CA ARG A 711 -8.15 -2.42 54.79
C ARG A 711 -6.88 -2.39 53.94
N GLN A 712 -6.82 -3.21 52.88
CA GLN A 712 -5.71 -3.23 51.93
C GLN A 712 -5.74 -2.05 50.95
N THR A 713 -6.92 -1.56 50.59
CA THR A 713 -7.11 -0.59 49.50
C THR A 713 -7.52 0.82 49.96
N TYR A 714 -7.71 1.03 51.27
CA TYR A 714 -8.05 2.32 51.86
C TYR A 714 -7.22 2.62 53.12
N GLU A 715 -7.09 3.91 53.42
CA GLU A 715 -6.54 4.40 54.69
C GLU A 715 -7.38 5.57 55.25
N PRO A 716 -7.43 5.75 56.59
CA PRO A 716 -8.26 6.78 57.20
C PRO A 716 -7.80 8.19 56.79
N ALA A 717 -8.74 9.05 56.41
CA ALA A 717 -8.49 10.46 56.08
C ALA A 717 -9.19 11.46 57.05
N GLY A 718 -9.84 10.95 58.10
CA GLY A 718 -10.59 11.74 59.09
C GLY A 718 -12.09 11.89 58.74
N ASP A 719 -12.93 12.16 59.74
CA ASP A 719 -14.36 12.48 59.59
C ASP A 719 -15.18 11.50 58.75
N GLY A 720 -14.97 10.19 58.92
CA GLY A 720 -15.66 9.14 58.14
C GLY A 720 -15.21 9.05 56.67
N ARG A 721 -14.17 9.79 56.28
CA ARG A 721 -13.56 9.75 54.96
C ARG A 721 -12.34 8.84 54.94
N TRP A 722 -12.12 8.25 53.77
CA TRP A 722 -11.07 7.27 53.51
C TRP A 722 -10.36 7.60 52.20
N GLN A 723 -9.04 7.66 52.23
CA GLN A 723 -8.20 7.83 51.05
C GLN A 723 -8.00 6.47 50.39
N ARG A 724 -8.15 6.42 49.05
CA ARG A 724 -7.80 5.22 48.30
C ARG A 724 -6.28 5.04 48.25
N LYS A 725 -5.82 3.80 48.36
CA LYS A 725 -4.42 3.42 48.20
C LYS A 725 -4.29 2.16 47.36
N GLY A 726 -3.07 1.88 46.91
CA GLY A 726 -2.73 0.70 46.13
C GLY A 726 -2.56 0.99 44.65
N ARG A 727 -1.86 0.08 43.98
CA ARG A 727 -1.53 0.16 42.56
C ARG A 727 -2.45 -0.74 41.76
N VAL A 728 -2.76 -0.31 40.54
CA VAL A 728 -3.51 -1.08 39.54
C VAL A 728 -2.82 -0.95 38.19
N GLN A 729 -3.11 -1.86 37.29
CA GLN A 729 -2.83 -1.66 35.87
C GLN A 729 -4.09 -1.18 35.18
N ALA A 730 -3.98 -0.33 34.17
CA ALA A 730 -5.13 0.03 33.35
C ALA A 730 -4.74 0.25 31.89
N ARG A 731 -5.72 0.08 31.01
CA ARG A 731 -5.63 0.41 29.58
C ARG A 731 -6.97 0.97 29.09
N PRO A 732 -6.99 1.71 27.99
CA PRO A 732 -8.25 2.01 27.30
C PRO A 732 -9.00 0.72 26.91
N ALA A 733 -10.32 0.75 27.04
CA ALA A 733 -11.18 -0.33 26.59
C ALA A 733 -11.34 -0.30 25.07
N HIS A 734 -11.53 -1.47 24.45
CA HIS A 734 -12.00 -1.50 23.08
C HIS A 734 -13.52 -1.30 23.06
N PRO A 735 -14.08 -0.51 22.12
CA PRO A 735 -15.52 -0.33 22.03
C PRO A 735 -16.25 -1.67 21.88
N GLY A 736 -17.20 -1.95 22.78
CA GLY A 736 -17.96 -3.20 22.78
C GLY A 736 -17.21 -4.41 23.33
N GLU A 737 -16.05 -4.21 23.95
CA GLU A 737 -15.27 -5.28 24.59
C GLU A 737 -16.03 -5.87 25.79
N THR A 738 -16.22 -7.19 25.80
CA THR A 738 -16.79 -7.88 26.96
C THR A 738 -15.68 -8.28 27.93
N ILE A 739 -15.77 -7.79 29.16
CA ILE A 739 -14.84 -8.07 30.26
C ILE A 739 -15.54 -8.98 31.25
N ASN A 740 -14.88 -10.09 31.60
CA ASN A 740 -15.32 -10.93 32.70
C ASN A 740 -14.92 -10.25 34.01
N THR A 741 -15.87 -9.60 34.66
CA THR A 741 -15.67 -9.02 35.99
C THR A 741 -16.05 -10.04 37.07
N LEU A 742 -15.78 -9.71 38.35
CA LEU A 742 -16.18 -10.58 39.46
C LEU A 742 -17.71 -10.64 39.63
N GLU A 743 -18.42 -9.62 39.15
CA GLU A 743 -19.88 -9.50 39.18
C GLU A 743 -20.56 -10.21 37.98
N GLY A 744 -19.81 -10.47 36.91
CA GLY A 744 -20.31 -11.08 35.67
C GLY A 744 -19.71 -10.43 34.41
N PRO A 745 -19.97 -10.97 33.22
CA PRO A 745 -19.51 -10.35 31.98
C PRO A 745 -20.19 -8.98 31.78
N THR A 746 -19.38 -7.93 31.60
CA THR A 746 -19.84 -6.56 31.34
C THR A 746 -19.22 -6.06 30.04
N THR A 747 -20.01 -5.37 29.22
CA THR A 747 -19.53 -4.74 27.98
C THR A 747 -19.05 -3.32 28.27
N ALA A 748 -17.80 -3.01 27.92
CA ALA A 748 -17.24 -1.67 28.03
C ALA A 748 -17.78 -0.74 26.94
N ALA A 749 -18.10 0.50 27.32
CA ALA A 749 -18.49 1.56 26.42
C ALA A 749 -17.27 2.23 25.76
N GLU A 750 -17.52 3.03 24.74
CA GLU A 750 -16.49 3.86 24.13
C GLU A 750 -15.97 4.91 25.12
N GLY A 751 -14.64 5.03 25.24
CA GLY A 751 -13.99 5.92 26.21
C GLY A 751 -13.81 5.34 27.62
N ASP A 752 -14.26 4.11 27.87
CA ASP A 752 -14.00 3.40 29.12
C ASP A 752 -12.52 2.97 29.23
N TRP A 753 -12.10 2.74 30.47
CA TRP A 753 -10.82 2.14 30.82
C TRP A 753 -11.05 0.78 31.45
N ILE A 754 -10.24 -0.22 31.08
CA ILE A 754 -10.19 -1.50 31.78
C ILE A 754 -9.11 -1.41 32.84
N VAL A 755 -9.53 -1.56 34.08
CA VAL A 755 -8.62 -1.61 35.24
C VAL A 755 -8.43 -3.05 35.64
N ARG A 756 -7.18 -3.41 35.94
CA ARG A 756 -6.76 -4.71 36.45
C ARG A 756 -6.15 -4.53 37.83
N GLY A 757 -6.70 -5.23 38.81
CA GLY A 757 -6.16 -5.27 40.16
C GLY A 757 -5.07 -6.31 40.36
N PRO A 758 -4.47 -6.38 41.56
CA PRO A 758 -3.31 -7.23 41.84
C PRO A 758 -3.60 -8.73 41.75
N GLY A 759 -4.85 -9.16 41.91
CA GLY A 759 -5.28 -10.55 41.73
C GLY A 759 -5.57 -10.93 40.27
N GLY A 760 -5.37 -10.00 39.33
CA GLY A 760 -5.69 -10.18 37.91
C GLY A 760 -7.16 -9.93 37.56
N GLU A 761 -7.99 -9.60 38.55
CA GLU A 761 -9.39 -9.23 38.36
C GLU A 761 -9.52 -7.94 37.54
N GLN A 762 -10.51 -7.87 36.65
CA GLN A 762 -10.68 -6.77 35.72
C GLN A 762 -12.09 -6.17 35.82
N TRP A 763 -12.18 -4.85 35.67
CA TRP A 763 -13.45 -4.14 35.62
C TRP A 763 -13.36 -2.90 34.73
N PRO A 764 -14.42 -2.57 33.97
CA PRO A 764 -14.49 -1.33 33.20
C PRO A 764 -14.75 -0.13 34.14
N VAL A 765 -14.18 1.02 33.82
CA VAL A 765 -14.37 2.29 34.51
C VAL A 765 -14.57 3.38 33.46
N PRO A 766 -15.68 4.15 33.51
CA PRO A 766 -15.88 5.27 32.59
C PRO A 766 -14.73 6.27 32.60
N GLY A 767 -14.30 6.79 31.45
CA GLY A 767 -13.10 7.63 31.35
C GLY A 767 -13.07 8.83 32.31
N ALA A 768 -14.20 9.52 32.50
CA ALA A 768 -14.31 10.62 33.46
C ALA A 768 -14.26 10.17 34.94
N GLU A 769 -14.67 8.94 35.25
CA GLU A 769 -14.44 8.34 36.57
C GLU A 769 -12.98 7.90 36.72
N PHE A 770 -12.37 7.35 35.67
CA PHE A 770 -11.00 6.90 35.67
C PHE A 770 -10.03 8.05 35.97
N ALA A 771 -10.15 9.17 35.25
CA ALA A 771 -9.31 10.36 35.45
C ALA A 771 -9.41 10.97 36.87
N ARG A 772 -10.52 10.73 37.58
CA ARG A 772 -10.71 11.19 38.97
C ARG A 772 -10.20 10.21 40.01
N ARG A 773 -10.21 8.90 39.70
CA ARG A 773 -9.91 7.81 40.65
C ARG A 773 -8.50 7.25 40.51
N TYR A 774 -7.80 7.55 39.42
CA TYR A 774 -6.48 6.98 39.14
C TYR A 774 -5.52 8.06 38.62
N ALA A 775 -4.27 7.98 39.06
CA ALA A 775 -3.18 8.81 38.57
C ALA A 775 -2.04 7.91 38.07
N GLU A 776 -1.50 8.23 36.89
CA GLU A 776 -0.41 7.47 36.29
C GLU A 776 0.85 7.54 37.16
N ILE A 777 1.52 6.41 37.36
CA ILE A 777 2.80 6.35 38.06
C ILE A 777 3.87 6.70 37.02
N ARG A 778 4.38 7.93 37.09
CA ARG A 778 5.47 8.40 36.23
C ARG A 778 6.82 7.84 36.65
#